data_AF-A0ABD2KF10-F1
#
_entry.id   AF-A0ABD2KF10-F1
#
_cell.length_a   1.000
_cell.length_b   1.000
_cell.length_c   1.000
_cell.angle_alpha   90.00
_cell.angle_beta   90.00
_cell.angle_gamma   90.00
#
_symmetry.space_group_name_H-M   'P 1'
#
loop_
_entity.id
_entity.type
_entity.pdbx_description
1 polymer ?
#
loop_
_entity_poly.entity_id
_entity_poly.type
_entity_poly.pdbx_seq_one_letter_code
_entity_poly.pdbx_strand_id
1 'polypeptide(L)'
;MKFHLFLLLAIFTDAKQILSSKLIGSSEAVKERQKHRQQNIDFNAEETISGVKVQISVEISGLISKSDGMGDESSEKAKIESEFEAAIQFGQNESSNSDASSESNVENATEGGAAAAPTTGCSLNGVDLQADGFQRMCAEWPDLAPIYCYGKIIEAVNFWGVRMLFQNDSKHFVDRPLKREAKKIVEEFTSTFGGNELDVSKMNEQKVDQLAKFVRENFGRANGVLIAYTPEDWVENPPKLERIKDAEFKKWAKQLNELWKELSRKMPDLNCNPGQQNHSLICVPQPFVVPGGRFREFYYWDAYWIVKGLIASGMTTMVKNMCMNFAEMVNRFGFVPNGGRIYYDKRSQPSFFTFMVYDYFLATNDTKFLQEVLPVLEKELGHWSKNRSVEVEVGGKKQTFYQYRADSNIPRPESFCQDVQLVTNISNTQRKADIWKNVASTAESGWDFSSRFMKKDNSNKANPWNLVNLQTTDLLPVDLNALICGNLRMLGELFSKIGDNAKALAYAAKHNSFRSDFQRLFYKEEHGLWYDFNIKSGKLHEEYYGSVTVPLFTRCYDTDDVGTAERMYNRLEKVGVLKHKFGVPTSNINSTQQWDFPNIWPSLAHMLIESLRQSGNKKMEEKAKELARQWLSANHQMYQNCGQHMWEKMAADTGVPGGGGEYVPQIGFGWTNGGVLDLLVTYGDEMTLQQMPNVECKQNAVVEEPAEFPPA
;
A
#
# COMPACT_ATOMS: atom_id res chain seq x y z
N MET A 1 1.45 17.88 -51.79
CA MET A 1 2.00 16.50 -51.90
C MET A 1 3.51 16.45 -52.01
N LYS A 2 4.16 16.94 -53.08
CA LYS A 2 5.64 16.87 -53.24
C LYS A 2 6.46 17.51 -52.09
N PHE A 3 5.93 18.54 -51.43
CA PHE A 3 6.61 19.21 -50.30
C PHE A 3 6.55 18.41 -48.98
N HIS A 4 5.47 17.66 -48.73
CA HIS A 4 5.37 16.78 -47.56
C HIS A 4 6.18 15.49 -47.76
N LEU A 5 6.28 15.01 -48.99
CA LEU A 5 7.11 13.86 -49.34
C LEU A 5 8.61 14.18 -49.20
N PHE A 6 9.03 15.40 -49.56
CA PHE A 6 10.39 15.90 -49.33
C PHE A 6 10.73 16.06 -47.84
N LEU A 7 9.76 16.50 -47.03
CA LEU A 7 9.93 16.63 -45.59
C LEU A 7 10.08 15.26 -44.92
N LEU A 8 9.32 14.26 -45.35
CA LEU A 8 9.45 12.88 -44.90
C LEU A 8 10.81 12.27 -45.29
N LEU A 9 11.26 12.44 -46.55
CA LEU A 9 12.58 12.00 -47.00
C LEU A 9 13.73 12.65 -46.22
N ALA A 10 13.61 13.94 -45.88
CA ALA A 10 14.58 14.63 -45.03
C ALA A 10 14.62 14.07 -43.60
N ILE A 11 13.45 13.82 -43.00
CA ILE A 11 13.33 13.21 -41.67
C ILE A 11 13.92 11.78 -41.66
N PHE A 12 13.72 10.99 -42.72
CA PHE A 12 14.30 9.65 -42.85
C PHE A 12 15.82 9.68 -43.05
N THR A 13 16.35 10.69 -43.76
CA THR A 13 17.78 10.87 -43.96
C THR A 13 18.47 11.26 -42.65
N ASP A 14 17.86 12.17 -41.89
CA ASP A 14 18.33 12.57 -40.55
C ASP A 14 18.25 11.41 -39.55
N ALA A 15 17.17 10.61 -39.58
CA ALA A 15 17.03 9.43 -38.73
C ALA A 15 18.14 8.38 -39.03
N LYS A 16 18.48 8.17 -40.30
CA LYS A 16 19.58 7.27 -40.71
C LYS A 16 20.94 7.78 -40.25
N GLN A 17 21.16 9.09 -40.25
CA GLN A 17 22.40 9.72 -39.78
C GLN A 17 22.52 9.70 -38.23
N ILE A 18 21.39 9.83 -37.52
CA ILE A 18 21.30 9.69 -36.05
C ILE A 18 21.49 8.24 -35.62
N LEU A 19 20.95 7.27 -36.36
CA LEU A 19 21.15 5.84 -36.14
C LEU A 19 22.63 5.43 -36.35
N SER A 20 23.24 5.92 -37.43
CA SER A 20 24.67 5.67 -37.71
C SER A 20 25.58 6.28 -36.64
N SER A 21 25.32 7.50 -36.17
CA SER A 21 26.12 8.14 -35.11
C SER A 21 25.96 7.49 -33.74
N LYS A 22 24.76 6.99 -33.39
CA LYS A 22 24.53 6.24 -32.14
C LYS A 22 25.16 4.86 -32.14
N LEU A 23 25.14 4.14 -33.28
CA LEU A 23 25.77 2.83 -33.43
C LEU A 23 27.31 2.93 -33.42
N ILE A 24 27.88 3.95 -34.06
CA ILE A 24 29.33 4.23 -34.01
C ILE A 24 29.76 4.64 -32.60
N GLY A 25 28.99 5.51 -31.93
CA GLY A 25 29.24 5.93 -30.54
C GLY A 25 29.14 4.80 -29.52
N SER A 26 28.25 3.81 -29.73
CA SER A 26 28.20 2.60 -28.90
C SER A 26 29.38 1.66 -29.16
N SER A 27 29.83 1.54 -30.41
CA SER A 27 31.00 0.72 -30.79
C SER A 27 32.32 1.27 -30.21
N GLU A 28 32.53 2.59 -30.23
CA GLU A 28 33.71 3.21 -29.62
C GLU A 28 33.66 3.14 -28.07
N ALA A 29 32.49 3.35 -27.46
CA ALA A 29 32.32 3.20 -26.01
C ALA A 29 32.50 1.75 -25.52
N VAL A 30 32.20 0.75 -26.36
CA VAL A 30 32.46 -0.67 -26.09
C VAL A 30 33.95 -1.01 -26.24
N LYS A 31 34.64 -0.47 -27.25
CA LYS A 31 36.10 -0.65 -27.42
C LYS A 31 36.93 0.02 -26.32
N GLU A 32 36.49 1.18 -25.81
CA GLU A 32 37.17 1.86 -24.69
C GLU A 32 36.96 1.13 -23.34
N ARG A 33 35.80 0.47 -23.16
CA ARG A 33 35.48 -0.31 -21.95
C ARG A 33 36.09 -1.72 -21.95
N GLN A 34 36.30 -2.34 -23.10
CA GLN A 34 37.02 -3.63 -23.20
C GLN A 34 38.50 -3.53 -22.84
N LYS A 35 39.10 -2.33 -22.86
CA LYS A 35 40.49 -2.12 -22.40
C LYS A 35 40.64 -2.14 -20.87
N HIS A 36 39.52 -2.07 -20.12
CA HIS A 36 39.49 -2.10 -18.67
C HIS A 36 38.41 -3.07 -18.15
N ARG A 37 38.78 -4.36 -18.06
CA ARG A 37 38.39 -5.37 -17.04
C ARG A 37 38.13 -6.74 -17.67
N GLN A 38 39.11 -7.62 -17.47
CA GLN A 38 38.91 -9.06 -17.48
C GLN A 38 38.28 -9.45 -16.13
N GLN A 39 36.99 -9.82 -16.09
CA GLN A 39 36.38 -10.85 -15.22
C GLN A 39 34.83 -10.77 -15.23
N ASN A 40 34.24 -11.82 -15.83
CA ASN A 40 32.89 -12.37 -15.74
C ASN A 40 31.76 -11.55 -15.09
N ILE A 41 30.93 -10.90 -15.92
CA ILE A 41 29.46 -10.76 -15.74
C ILE A 41 28.85 -10.65 -17.16
N ASP A 42 27.95 -11.56 -17.52
CA ASP A 42 27.14 -11.49 -18.75
C ASP A 42 26.13 -10.33 -18.66
N PHE A 43 26.08 -9.48 -19.69
CA PHE A 43 25.11 -8.39 -19.81
C PHE A 43 24.30 -8.60 -21.09
N ASN A 44 22.98 -8.70 -20.96
CA ASN A 44 22.06 -9.06 -22.03
C ASN A 44 21.78 -7.85 -22.95
N ALA A 45 22.48 -7.75 -24.08
CA ALA A 45 22.34 -6.65 -25.04
C ALA A 45 21.06 -6.70 -25.90
N GLU A 46 20.30 -7.81 -25.84
CA GLU A 46 19.11 -8.03 -26.68
C GLU A 46 17.87 -7.22 -26.26
N GLU A 47 17.71 -6.91 -24.97
CA GLU A 47 16.52 -6.19 -24.46
C GLU A 47 16.45 -4.73 -24.93
N THR A 48 17.61 -4.07 -25.07
CA THR A 48 17.66 -2.64 -25.47
C THR A 48 17.30 -2.47 -26.95
N ILE A 49 17.62 -3.47 -27.78
CA ILE A 49 17.34 -3.47 -29.22
C ILE A 49 15.88 -3.89 -29.49
N SER A 50 15.33 -4.80 -28.67
CA SER A 50 13.91 -5.19 -28.71
C SER A 50 12.98 -4.04 -28.34
N GLY A 51 13.30 -3.27 -27.30
CA GLY A 51 12.52 -2.11 -26.87
C GLY A 51 12.41 -1.01 -27.94
N VAL A 52 13.51 -0.74 -28.66
CA VAL A 52 13.53 0.24 -29.76
C VAL A 52 12.73 -0.26 -30.97
N LYS A 53 12.73 -1.57 -31.26
CA LYS A 53 11.91 -2.18 -32.32
C LYS A 53 10.40 -2.06 -32.06
N VAL A 54 9.97 -2.28 -30.81
CA VAL A 54 8.55 -2.18 -30.42
C VAL A 54 8.04 -0.75 -30.50
N GLN A 55 8.86 0.23 -30.08
CA GLN A 55 8.48 1.63 -30.07
C GLN A 55 8.35 2.22 -31.49
N ILE A 56 9.19 1.77 -32.43
CA ILE A 56 9.12 2.14 -33.85
C ILE A 56 7.90 1.49 -34.55
N SER A 57 7.57 0.23 -34.25
CA SER A 57 6.36 -0.43 -34.81
C SER A 57 5.04 0.24 -34.40
N VAL A 58 4.98 0.78 -33.18
CA VAL A 58 3.79 1.47 -32.66
C VAL A 58 3.60 2.85 -33.30
N GLU A 59 4.68 3.62 -33.49
CA GLU A 59 4.61 4.92 -34.18
C GLU A 59 4.30 4.77 -35.68
N ILE A 60 4.79 3.71 -36.32
CA ILE A 60 4.51 3.40 -37.73
C ILE A 60 3.07 2.91 -37.95
N SER A 61 2.52 2.09 -37.05
CA SER A 61 1.11 1.67 -37.11
C SER A 61 0.15 2.85 -36.96
N GLY A 62 0.53 3.87 -36.18
CA GLY A 62 -0.21 5.13 -36.05
C GLY A 62 -0.12 6.07 -37.26
N LEU A 63 0.86 5.89 -38.14
CA LEU A 63 1.01 6.64 -39.40
C LEU A 63 0.29 5.94 -40.55
N ILE A 64 0.23 4.60 -40.56
CA ILE A 64 -0.52 3.80 -41.54
C ILE A 64 -2.03 3.99 -41.36
N SER A 65 -2.53 4.04 -40.12
CA SER A 65 -3.97 4.30 -39.87
C SER A 65 -4.44 5.70 -40.30
N LYS A 66 -3.51 6.63 -40.56
CA LYS A 66 -3.79 7.97 -41.07
C LYS A 66 -3.73 8.08 -42.60
N SER A 67 -3.33 7.03 -43.33
CA SER A 67 -3.24 7.04 -44.80
C SER A 67 -4.40 6.34 -45.52
N ASP A 68 -5.34 5.71 -44.80
CA ASP A 68 -6.51 4.99 -45.34
C ASP A 68 -7.59 5.88 -46.02
N GLY A 69 -7.23 7.09 -46.46
CA GLY A 69 -8.10 8.02 -47.17
C GLY A 69 -7.61 8.44 -48.56
N MET A 70 -6.53 7.87 -49.10
CA MET A 70 -5.94 8.35 -50.36
C MET A 70 -5.87 7.22 -51.42
N GLY A 71 -6.52 7.47 -52.55
CA GLY A 71 -6.73 6.51 -53.63
C GLY A 71 -5.48 6.06 -54.41
N ASP A 72 -5.72 5.00 -55.18
CA ASP A 72 -4.85 4.13 -55.96
C ASP A 72 -3.71 4.81 -56.78
N GLU A 73 -2.46 4.63 -56.33
CA GLU A 73 -1.27 4.66 -57.19
C GLU A 73 -0.33 3.51 -56.81
N SER A 74 -0.56 2.36 -57.45
CA SER A 74 0.04 1.06 -57.13
C SER A 74 1.55 0.89 -57.46
N SER A 75 2.28 1.93 -57.85
CA SER A 75 3.71 1.82 -58.20
C SER A 75 4.69 2.47 -57.20
N GLU A 76 4.28 3.49 -56.44
CA GLU A 76 5.17 4.15 -55.46
C GLU A 76 5.17 3.44 -54.08
N LYS A 77 4.06 2.81 -53.70
CA LYS A 77 3.96 1.98 -52.49
C LYS A 77 4.92 0.78 -52.53
N ALA A 78 4.99 0.10 -53.68
CA ALA A 78 5.89 -1.04 -53.89
C ALA A 78 7.38 -0.63 -53.82
N LYS A 79 7.70 0.62 -54.18
CA LYS A 79 9.08 1.14 -54.13
C LYS A 79 9.50 1.46 -52.69
N ILE A 80 8.58 1.96 -51.87
CA ILE A 80 8.80 2.21 -50.43
C ILE A 80 8.93 0.89 -49.66
N GLU A 81 8.10 -0.12 -49.98
CA GLU A 81 8.20 -1.46 -49.39
C GLU A 81 9.52 -2.16 -49.77
N SER A 82 10.00 -1.97 -51.02
CA SER A 82 11.31 -2.49 -51.47
C SER A 82 12.51 -1.82 -50.81
N GLU A 83 12.51 -0.50 -50.63
CA GLU A 83 13.57 0.22 -49.91
C GLU A 83 13.56 -0.09 -48.39
N PHE A 84 12.38 -0.43 -47.85
CA PHE A 84 12.18 -0.88 -46.48
C PHE A 84 12.77 -2.28 -46.23
N GLU A 85 12.53 -3.26 -47.11
CA GLU A 85 13.14 -4.60 -47.02
C GLU A 85 14.67 -4.54 -47.12
N ALA A 86 15.22 -3.68 -47.98
CA ALA A 86 16.67 -3.48 -48.11
C ALA A 86 17.30 -2.89 -46.83
N ALA A 87 16.59 -2.03 -46.10
CA ALA A 87 17.06 -1.47 -44.84
C ALA A 87 17.07 -2.50 -43.69
N ILE A 88 16.11 -3.45 -43.68
CA ILE A 88 16.07 -4.56 -42.73
C ILE A 88 17.21 -5.56 -43.01
N GLN A 89 17.47 -5.88 -44.27
CA GLN A 89 18.58 -6.78 -44.66
C GLN A 89 19.96 -6.21 -44.32
N PHE A 90 20.15 -4.88 -44.44
CA PHE A 90 21.41 -4.24 -44.07
C PHE A 90 21.70 -4.34 -42.57
N GLY A 91 20.66 -4.25 -41.72
CA GLY A 91 20.78 -4.42 -40.26
C GLY A 91 21.04 -5.87 -39.81
N GLN A 92 20.72 -6.87 -40.63
CA GLN A 92 20.97 -8.29 -40.34
C GLN A 92 22.38 -8.75 -40.73
N ASN A 93 23.00 -8.12 -41.75
CA ASN A 93 24.34 -8.50 -42.22
C ASN A 93 25.50 -7.92 -41.39
N GLU A 94 25.28 -6.88 -40.57
CA GLU A 94 26.31 -6.37 -39.65
C GLU A 94 26.40 -7.15 -38.33
N SER A 95 25.41 -7.98 -37.97
CA SER A 95 25.47 -8.82 -36.76
C SER A 95 26.17 -10.17 -36.97
N SER A 96 26.55 -10.53 -38.20
CA SER A 96 27.13 -11.85 -38.53
C SER A 96 28.66 -11.87 -38.59
N ASN A 97 29.36 -10.85 -38.06
CA ASN A 97 30.83 -10.78 -38.03
C ASN A 97 31.39 -10.61 -36.60
N SER A 98 31.02 -11.50 -35.69
CA SER A 98 31.83 -11.83 -34.51
C SER A 98 31.39 -13.17 -33.93
N ASP A 99 32.03 -14.25 -34.39
CA ASP A 99 32.54 -15.36 -33.56
C ASP A 99 32.64 -16.65 -34.38
N ALA A 100 33.88 -17.08 -34.60
CA ALA A 100 34.22 -18.41 -35.07
C ALA A 100 35.14 -19.05 -34.03
N SER A 101 34.65 -20.02 -33.26
CA SER A 101 35.39 -21.24 -32.94
C SER A 101 34.56 -22.27 -32.15
N SER A 102 34.73 -23.53 -32.57
CA SER A 102 34.38 -24.81 -31.95
C SER A 102 32.92 -25.30 -32.04
N GLU A 103 32.73 -26.14 -33.06
CA GLU A 103 31.64 -27.10 -33.24
C GLU A 103 31.63 -28.18 -32.15
N SER A 104 30.43 -28.61 -31.71
CA SER A 104 30.03 -30.03 -31.85
C SER A 104 28.53 -30.22 -31.60
N ASN A 105 27.87 -30.74 -32.64
CA ASN A 105 26.73 -31.66 -32.69
C ASN A 105 25.58 -31.50 -31.68
N VAL A 106 24.40 -31.07 -32.15
CA VAL A 106 23.14 -31.83 -32.00
C VAL A 106 22.22 -31.53 -33.21
N GLU A 107 21.62 -32.60 -33.72
CA GLU A 107 20.70 -32.70 -34.85
C GLU A 107 19.38 -31.93 -34.69
N ASN A 108 18.77 -31.64 -35.86
CA ASN A 108 17.47 -31.02 -36.07
C ASN A 108 16.31 -31.62 -35.24
N ALA A 109 15.48 -30.76 -34.66
CA ALA A 109 14.07 -31.04 -34.42
C ALA A 109 13.22 -29.81 -34.74
N THR A 110 12.22 -30.04 -35.57
CA THR A 110 11.20 -29.17 -36.14
C THR A 110 10.23 -28.55 -35.13
N GLU A 111 9.72 -27.38 -35.51
CA GLU A 111 8.47 -26.70 -35.13
C GLU A 111 7.54 -27.37 -34.10
N GLY A 112 7.22 -26.59 -33.06
CA GLY A 112 6.09 -26.81 -32.15
C GLY A 112 6.50 -26.91 -30.68
N GLY A 113 6.40 -25.83 -29.90
CA GLY A 113 6.65 -25.92 -28.45
C GLY A 113 6.57 -24.61 -27.67
N ALA A 114 5.57 -24.56 -26.78
CA ALA A 114 5.53 -23.85 -25.50
C ALA A 114 6.00 -22.37 -25.44
N ALA A 115 5.02 -21.48 -25.27
CA ALA A 115 5.26 -20.20 -24.61
C ALA A 115 5.90 -20.45 -23.22
N ALA A 116 7.16 -20.04 -23.07
CA ALA A 116 7.87 -20.06 -21.80
C ALA A 116 7.11 -19.18 -20.78
N ALA A 117 6.65 -19.80 -19.70
CA ALA A 117 6.06 -19.09 -18.57
C ALA A 117 7.14 -18.23 -17.87
N PRO A 118 6.84 -17.00 -17.42
CA PRO A 118 7.67 -16.36 -16.42
C PRO A 118 7.45 -17.11 -15.11
N THR A 119 8.34 -18.04 -14.78
CA THR A 119 8.34 -18.77 -13.51
C THR A 119 8.64 -17.79 -12.37
N THR A 120 7.62 -17.37 -11.63
CA THR A 120 7.82 -16.72 -10.33
C THR A 120 8.39 -17.75 -9.37
N GLY A 121 9.70 -17.68 -9.08
CA GLY A 121 10.42 -18.60 -8.20
C GLY A 121 10.04 -18.53 -6.70
N CYS A 122 8.78 -18.24 -6.35
CA CYS A 122 8.29 -18.15 -4.97
C CYS A 122 7.90 -19.53 -4.42
N SER A 123 8.89 -20.34 -4.08
CA SER A 123 8.68 -21.62 -3.42
C SER A 123 9.52 -21.74 -2.16
N LEU A 124 8.94 -22.39 -1.15
CA LEU A 124 9.59 -22.80 0.08
C LEU A 124 10.17 -24.23 -0.01
N ASN A 125 10.21 -24.88 -1.19
CA ASN A 125 10.70 -26.26 -1.33
C ASN A 125 12.09 -26.42 -0.68
N GLY A 126 12.14 -27.11 0.46
CA GLY A 126 13.33 -27.30 1.29
C GLY A 126 13.38 -26.50 2.60
N VAL A 127 12.41 -25.62 2.85
CA VAL A 127 12.19 -24.91 4.12
C VAL A 127 10.95 -25.49 4.78
N ASP A 128 11.16 -26.34 5.79
CA ASP A 128 10.08 -26.83 6.64
C ASP A 128 9.85 -25.82 7.76
N LEU A 129 8.90 -24.91 7.54
CA LEU A 129 8.58 -23.84 8.49
C LEU A 129 8.30 -24.38 9.91
N GLN A 130 7.72 -25.58 10.03
CA GLN A 130 7.41 -26.17 11.32
C GLN A 130 8.66 -26.78 11.97
N ALA A 131 9.44 -27.57 11.23
CA ALA A 131 10.66 -28.17 11.75
C ALA A 131 11.71 -27.11 12.13
N ASP A 132 11.72 -25.98 11.43
CA ASP A 132 12.61 -24.83 11.69
C ASP A 132 12.14 -23.94 12.85
N GLY A 133 11.04 -24.30 13.53
CA GLY A 133 10.55 -23.60 14.72
C GLY A 133 9.83 -22.28 14.44
N PHE A 134 9.33 -22.07 13.21
CA PHE A 134 8.56 -20.87 12.89
C PHE A 134 7.14 -20.93 13.42
N GLN A 135 6.58 -19.75 13.70
CA GLN A 135 5.28 -19.61 14.33
C GLN A 135 4.15 -20.00 13.38
N ARG A 136 3.09 -20.58 13.94
CA ARG A 136 1.85 -20.85 13.20
C ARG A 136 0.91 -19.65 13.28
N MET A 137 0.38 -19.26 12.13
CA MET A 137 -0.72 -18.29 12.01
C MET A 137 -2.08 -19.01 12.00
N CYS A 138 -3.15 -18.26 12.30
CA CYS A 138 -4.53 -18.73 12.21
C CYS A 138 -4.85 -19.91 13.14
N ALA A 139 -4.30 -19.89 14.36
CA ALA A 139 -4.46 -20.99 15.32
C ALA A 139 -5.93 -21.24 15.72
N GLU A 140 -6.78 -20.21 15.69
CA GLU A 140 -8.22 -20.33 15.95
C GLU A 140 -9.00 -20.99 14.80
N TRP A 141 -8.39 -21.15 13.62
CA TRP A 141 -9.01 -21.73 12.42
C TRP A 141 -8.18 -22.90 11.87
N PRO A 142 -8.03 -24.00 12.62
CA PRO A 142 -7.14 -25.10 12.24
C PRO A 142 -7.48 -25.75 10.90
N ASP A 143 -8.75 -25.74 10.49
CA ASP A 143 -9.19 -26.32 9.21
C ASP A 143 -8.91 -25.40 8.01
N LEU A 144 -8.88 -24.08 8.22
CA LEU A 144 -8.60 -23.09 7.18
C LEU A 144 -7.13 -22.74 7.05
N ALA A 145 -6.36 -22.88 8.13
CA ALA A 145 -4.97 -22.47 8.18
C ALA A 145 -4.07 -23.15 7.13
N PRO A 146 -4.20 -24.46 6.81
CA PRO A 146 -3.45 -25.12 5.74
C PRO A 146 -3.77 -24.64 4.31
N ILE A 147 -4.83 -23.83 4.16
CA ILE A 147 -5.26 -23.26 2.88
C ILE A 147 -4.82 -21.81 2.77
N TYR A 148 -5.10 -20.99 3.79
CA TYR A 148 -4.95 -19.53 3.73
C TYR A 148 -3.75 -18.96 4.48
N CYS A 149 -3.10 -19.73 5.35
CA CYS A 149 -2.10 -19.18 6.27
C CYS A 149 -0.74 -19.86 6.15
N TYR A 150 -0.72 -21.15 5.85
CA TYR A 150 0.50 -21.91 5.58
C TYR A 150 0.17 -23.14 4.72
N GLY A 151 1.20 -23.88 4.31
CA GLY A 151 1.04 -25.19 3.66
C GLY A 151 1.18 -25.16 2.14
N LYS A 152 1.02 -26.34 1.53
CA LYS A 152 1.33 -26.55 0.11
C LYS A 152 0.27 -26.01 -0.85
N ILE A 153 -0.97 -25.80 -0.39
CA ILE A 153 -2.02 -25.21 -1.24
C ILE A 153 -1.68 -23.76 -1.58
N ILE A 154 -1.45 -22.92 -0.58
CA ILE A 154 -1.07 -21.51 -0.81
C ILE A 154 0.22 -21.40 -1.61
N GLU A 155 1.21 -22.25 -1.33
CA GLU A 155 2.46 -22.28 -2.08
C GLU A 155 2.24 -22.63 -3.55
N ALA A 156 1.55 -23.73 -3.85
CA ALA A 156 1.33 -24.21 -5.21
C ALA A 156 0.50 -23.21 -6.04
N VAL A 157 -0.57 -22.65 -5.46
CA VAL A 157 -1.43 -21.70 -6.16
C VAL A 157 -0.70 -20.39 -6.44
N ASN A 158 0.13 -19.91 -5.51
CA ASN A 158 0.91 -18.70 -5.74
C ASN A 158 2.04 -18.93 -6.75
N PHE A 159 2.77 -20.04 -6.66
CA PHE A 159 3.86 -20.36 -7.58
C PHE A 159 3.37 -20.44 -9.04
N TRP A 160 2.19 -21.02 -9.27
CA TRP A 160 1.59 -21.19 -10.60
C TRP A 160 0.50 -20.15 -10.93
N GLY A 161 0.36 -19.10 -10.12
CA GLY A 161 -0.81 -18.20 -10.12
C GLY A 161 -1.04 -17.42 -11.43
N VAL A 162 0.00 -17.17 -12.23
CA VAL A 162 -0.11 -16.54 -13.56
C VAL A 162 -1.05 -17.34 -14.47
N ARG A 163 -0.99 -18.68 -14.43
CA ARG A 163 -1.86 -19.55 -15.23
C ARG A 163 -3.31 -19.58 -14.72
N MET A 164 -3.59 -19.02 -13.55
CA MET A 164 -4.92 -19.00 -12.91
C MET A 164 -5.55 -17.60 -12.91
N LEU A 165 -5.03 -16.65 -13.70
CA LEU A 165 -5.45 -15.25 -13.87
C LEU A 165 -5.44 -14.37 -12.61
N PHE A 166 -4.69 -14.72 -11.57
CA PHE A 166 -4.60 -13.88 -10.37
C PHE A 166 -3.48 -12.82 -10.43
N GLN A 167 -2.89 -12.57 -11.61
CA GLN A 167 -1.89 -11.51 -11.90
C GLN A 167 -0.76 -11.38 -10.85
N ASN A 168 -0.27 -12.50 -10.30
CA ASN A 168 0.72 -12.53 -9.21
C ASN A 168 0.30 -11.79 -7.92
N ASP A 169 -1.00 -11.61 -7.69
CA ASP A 169 -1.55 -11.08 -6.45
C ASP A 169 -1.93 -12.21 -5.49
N SER A 170 -1.08 -12.46 -4.48
CA SER A 170 -1.32 -13.48 -3.46
C SER A 170 -2.58 -13.25 -2.64
N LYS A 171 -2.98 -11.98 -2.43
CA LYS A 171 -4.22 -11.63 -1.74
C LYS A 171 -5.45 -12.07 -2.50
N HIS A 172 -5.39 -12.09 -3.84
CA HIS A 172 -6.51 -12.54 -4.63
C HIS A 172 -6.91 -13.97 -4.23
N PHE A 173 -5.94 -14.88 -4.14
CA PHE A 173 -6.19 -16.26 -3.71
C PHE A 173 -6.68 -16.36 -2.26
N VAL A 174 -5.98 -15.74 -1.31
CA VAL A 174 -6.33 -15.88 0.11
C VAL A 174 -7.64 -15.20 0.50
N ASP A 175 -8.22 -14.39 -0.39
CA ASP A 175 -9.54 -13.77 -0.21
C ASP A 175 -10.71 -14.66 -0.66
N ARG A 176 -10.46 -15.69 -1.48
CA ARG A 176 -11.50 -16.50 -2.13
C ARG A 176 -12.18 -17.42 -1.11
N PRO A 177 -13.52 -17.45 -1.00
CA PRO A 177 -14.21 -18.41 -0.15
C PRO A 177 -14.12 -19.83 -0.73
N LEU A 178 -14.26 -20.83 0.13
CA LEU A 178 -14.36 -22.24 -0.21
C LEU A 178 -15.79 -22.58 -0.63
N LYS A 179 -15.91 -23.38 -1.69
CA LYS A 179 -17.19 -23.95 -2.18
C LYS A 179 -17.61 -25.20 -1.40
N ARG A 180 -16.67 -25.81 -0.67
CA ARG A 180 -16.84 -27.04 0.11
C ARG A 180 -16.12 -26.91 1.46
N GLU A 181 -16.33 -27.89 2.33
CA GLU A 181 -15.67 -27.98 3.64
C GLU A 181 -14.14 -28.02 3.50
N ALA A 182 -13.44 -27.23 4.32
CA ALA A 182 -11.99 -27.05 4.23
C ALA A 182 -11.20 -28.36 4.35
N LYS A 183 -11.61 -29.26 5.27
CA LYS A 183 -10.97 -30.58 5.44
C LYS A 183 -10.98 -31.39 4.15
N LYS A 184 -12.12 -31.45 3.47
CA LYS A 184 -12.28 -32.18 2.20
C LYS A 184 -11.39 -31.61 1.10
N ILE A 185 -11.22 -30.29 1.07
CA ILE A 185 -10.35 -29.60 0.11
C ILE A 185 -8.88 -29.96 0.37
N VAL A 186 -8.45 -29.95 1.64
CA VAL A 186 -7.09 -30.34 2.04
C VAL A 186 -6.82 -31.82 1.74
N GLU A 187 -7.77 -32.70 2.03
CA GLU A 187 -7.69 -34.14 1.72
C GLU A 187 -7.58 -34.38 0.21
N GLU A 188 -8.43 -33.75 -0.60
CA GLU A 188 -8.41 -33.84 -2.07
C GLU A 188 -7.09 -33.34 -2.65
N PHE A 189 -6.57 -32.21 -2.16
CA PHE A 189 -5.26 -31.71 -2.57
C PHE A 189 -4.15 -32.71 -2.22
N THR A 190 -4.20 -33.27 -1.02
CA THR A 190 -3.19 -34.22 -0.53
C THR A 190 -3.20 -35.50 -1.37
N SER A 191 -4.37 -36.06 -1.67
CA SER A 191 -4.49 -37.25 -2.52
C SER A 191 -4.08 -37.02 -3.97
N THR A 192 -4.31 -35.81 -4.48
CA THR A 192 -4.06 -35.49 -5.90
C THR A 192 -2.59 -35.08 -6.15
N PHE A 193 -1.99 -34.31 -5.24
CA PHE A 193 -0.69 -33.69 -5.44
C PHE A 193 0.41 -34.20 -4.50
N GLY A 194 0.09 -35.03 -3.51
CA GLY A 194 1.07 -35.59 -2.56
C GLY A 194 1.25 -34.78 -1.26
N GLY A 195 0.43 -33.76 -1.03
CA GLY A 195 0.46 -32.96 0.20
C GLY A 195 1.84 -32.34 0.46
N ASN A 196 2.40 -32.56 1.65
CA ASN A 196 3.68 -31.99 2.09
C ASN A 196 4.89 -32.44 1.25
N GLU A 197 4.80 -33.58 0.56
CA GLU A 197 5.88 -34.11 -0.30
C GLU A 197 5.93 -33.43 -1.67
N LEU A 198 4.96 -32.56 -1.98
CA LEU A 198 4.89 -31.84 -3.25
C LEU A 198 6.06 -30.84 -3.39
N ASP A 199 6.90 -31.09 -4.39
CA ASP A 199 7.86 -30.14 -4.93
C ASP A 199 7.17 -29.28 -6.00
N VAL A 200 6.63 -28.13 -5.59
CA VAL A 200 5.80 -27.27 -6.45
C VAL A 200 6.53 -26.78 -7.71
N SER A 201 7.86 -26.64 -7.68
CA SER A 201 8.65 -26.13 -8.80
C SER A 201 8.91 -27.19 -9.87
N LYS A 202 8.64 -28.47 -9.56
CA LYS A 202 8.78 -29.61 -10.49
C LYS A 202 7.44 -30.10 -11.06
N MET A 203 6.36 -29.35 -10.87
CA MET A 203 5.07 -29.71 -11.48
C MET A 203 5.15 -29.58 -13.00
N ASN A 204 4.75 -30.63 -13.71
CA ASN A 204 4.60 -30.60 -15.16
C ASN A 204 3.28 -29.92 -15.56
N GLU A 205 3.14 -29.59 -16.84
CA GLU A 205 1.96 -28.89 -17.40
C GLU A 205 0.63 -29.56 -16.99
N GLN A 206 0.53 -30.88 -17.14
CA GLN A 206 -0.67 -31.62 -16.74
C GLN A 206 -1.04 -31.45 -15.26
N LYS A 207 -0.06 -31.46 -14.35
CA LYS A 207 -0.30 -31.21 -12.92
C LYS A 207 -0.70 -29.76 -12.64
N VAL A 208 -0.17 -28.81 -13.40
CA VAL A 208 -0.55 -27.40 -13.27
C VAL A 208 -1.99 -27.19 -13.76
N ASP A 209 -2.41 -27.84 -14.84
CA ASP A 209 -3.79 -27.79 -15.33
C ASP A 209 -4.76 -28.45 -14.33
N GLN A 210 -4.35 -29.56 -13.71
CA GLN A 210 -5.09 -30.17 -12.60
C GLN A 210 -5.20 -29.23 -11.40
N LEU A 211 -4.15 -28.49 -11.07
CA LEU A 211 -4.19 -27.48 -10.00
C LEU A 211 -5.14 -26.32 -10.34
N ALA A 212 -5.11 -25.82 -11.58
CA ALA A 212 -6.04 -24.80 -12.04
C ALA A 212 -7.50 -25.29 -11.99
N LYS A 213 -7.75 -26.56 -12.37
CA LYS A 213 -9.06 -27.19 -12.22
C LYS A 213 -9.47 -27.31 -10.74
N PHE A 214 -8.58 -27.81 -9.88
CA PHE A 214 -8.79 -27.90 -8.43
C PHE A 214 -9.18 -26.54 -7.84
N VAL A 215 -8.48 -25.47 -8.20
CA VAL A 215 -8.77 -24.10 -7.72
C VAL A 215 -10.14 -23.61 -8.21
N ARG A 216 -10.52 -23.91 -9.46
CA ARG A 216 -11.83 -23.55 -10.01
C ARG A 216 -12.98 -24.29 -9.33
N GLU A 217 -12.80 -25.57 -9.04
CA GLU A 217 -13.83 -26.42 -8.43
C GLU A 217 -14.02 -26.14 -6.93
N ASN A 218 -12.97 -25.68 -6.25
CA ASN A 218 -12.96 -25.56 -4.80
C ASN A 218 -13.15 -24.14 -4.25
N PHE A 219 -12.89 -23.10 -5.03
CA PHE A 219 -12.85 -21.72 -4.53
C PHE A 219 -13.79 -20.79 -5.34
N GLY A 220 -14.47 -19.88 -4.64
CA GLY A 220 -15.38 -18.85 -5.18
C GLY A 220 -14.68 -17.55 -5.57
N ARG A 221 -15.42 -16.47 -5.83
CA ARG A 221 -14.81 -15.17 -6.20
C ARG A 221 -14.26 -14.46 -4.98
N ALA A 222 -13.15 -13.72 -5.14
CA ALA A 222 -12.46 -13.08 -4.01
C ALA A 222 -13.30 -12.00 -3.30
N ASN A 223 -14.26 -11.40 -4.00
CA ASN A 223 -15.26 -10.46 -3.47
C ASN A 223 -16.62 -11.11 -3.17
N GLY A 224 -16.74 -12.44 -3.22
CA GLY A 224 -18.01 -13.15 -3.25
C GLY A 224 -18.68 -13.41 -1.90
N VAL A 225 -18.14 -12.90 -0.79
CA VAL A 225 -18.69 -13.16 0.56
C VAL A 225 -19.51 -11.99 1.09
N LEU A 226 -18.96 -10.78 1.09
CA LEU A 226 -19.63 -9.62 1.68
C LEU A 226 -20.76 -9.13 0.77
N ILE A 227 -21.85 -8.72 1.40
CA ILE A 227 -23.03 -8.18 0.71
C ILE A 227 -22.94 -6.66 0.72
N ALA A 228 -23.28 -6.01 -0.40
CA ALA A 228 -23.45 -4.57 -0.46
C ALA A 228 -24.51 -4.11 0.55
N TYR A 229 -24.27 -2.98 1.20
CA TYR A 229 -25.14 -2.45 2.23
C TYR A 229 -25.36 -0.96 2.01
N THR A 230 -26.61 -0.50 2.10
CA THR A 230 -26.93 0.93 2.12
C THR A 230 -27.20 1.30 3.58
N PRO A 231 -26.37 2.16 4.20
CA PRO A 231 -26.58 2.57 5.59
C PRO A 231 -27.92 3.27 5.79
N GLU A 232 -28.61 2.92 6.87
CA GLU A 232 -29.95 3.44 7.20
C GLU A 232 -29.96 4.95 7.50
N ASP A 233 -28.85 5.47 8.02
CA ASP A 233 -28.67 6.89 8.34
C ASP A 233 -28.03 7.69 7.20
N TRP A 234 -27.85 7.09 6.02
CA TRP A 234 -27.42 7.79 4.82
C TRP A 234 -28.53 8.70 4.30
N VAL A 235 -28.18 9.94 3.98
CA VAL A 235 -29.08 10.91 3.34
C VAL A 235 -28.39 11.59 2.18
N GLU A 236 -29.13 11.92 1.12
CA GLU A 236 -28.60 12.52 -0.11
C GLU A 236 -27.98 13.90 0.12
N ASN A 237 -28.60 14.72 0.98
CA ASN A 237 -28.19 16.09 1.26
C ASN A 237 -27.92 16.29 2.75
N PRO A 238 -26.78 15.82 3.29
CA PRO A 238 -26.47 15.98 4.72
C PRO A 238 -26.36 17.47 5.10
N PRO A 239 -26.95 17.91 6.24
CA PRO A 239 -26.97 19.32 6.63
C PRO A 239 -25.60 19.98 6.77
N LYS A 240 -24.55 19.22 7.12
CA LYS A 240 -23.18 19.74 7.23
C LYS A 240 -22.57 20.04 5.86
N LEU A 241 -22.86 19.21 4.85
CA LEU A 241 -22.35 19.42 3.48
C LEU A 241 -23.04 20.61 2.81
N GLU A 242 -24.28 20.92 3.17
CA GLU A 242 -25.00 22.09 2.65
C GLU A 242 -24.39 23.44 3.03
N ARG A 243 -23.56 23.48 4.08
CA ARG A 243 -22.88 24.70 4.54
C ARG A 243 -21.72 25.11 3.65
N ILE A 244 -21.16 24.18 2.87
CA ILE A 244 -20.07 24.44 1.94
C ILE A 244 -20.50 25.55 0.95
N LYS A 245 -19.80 26.68 0.91
CA LYS A 245 -20.20 27.82 0.07
C LYS A 245 -19.76 27.68 -1.38
N ASP A 246 -18.58 27.14 -1.62
CA ASP A 246 -18.07 26.92 -2.96
C ASP A 246 -18.90 25.84 -3.67
N ALA A 247 -19.44 26.17 -4.85
CA ALA A 247 -20.40 25.32 -5.55
C ALA A 247 -19.77 24.01 -6.05
N GLU A 248 -18.53 24.05 -6.51
CA GLU A 248 -17.83 22.85 -7.00
C GLU A 248 -17.44 21.94 -5.85
N PHE A 249 -16.94 22.51 -4.75
CA PHE A 249 -16.68 21.72 -3.54
C PHE A 249 -17.95 21.13 -2.94
N LYS A 250 -19.07 21.86 -2.91
CA LYS A 250 -20.36 21.31 -2.47
C LYS A 250 -20.79 20.15 -3.35
N LYS A 251 -20.73 20.31 -4.67
CA LYS A 251 -21.08 19.26 -5.64
C LYS A 251 -20.21 18.02 -5.42
N TRP A 252 -18.90 18.20 -5.31
CA TRP A 252 -17.96 17.11 -5.07
C TRP A 252 -18.21 16.41 -3.73
N ALA A 253 -18.47 17.17 -2.64
CA ALA A 253 -18.82 16.57 -1.35
C ALA A 253 -20.05 15.67 -1.41
N LYS A 254 -21.08 16.05 -2.19
CA LYS A 254 -22.26 15.19 -2.41
C LYS A 254 -21.91 13.92 -3.19
N GLN A 255 -21.06 14.03 -4.21
CA GLN A 255 -20.57 12.86 -4.95
C GLN A 255 -19.77 11.92 -4.04
N LEU A 256 -18.97 12.44 -3.11
CA LEU A 256 -18.25 11.62 -2.13
C LEU A 256 -19.18 10.97 -1.10
N ASN A 257 -20.26 11.65 -0.70
CA ASN A 257 -21.28 11.08 0.17
C ASN A 257 -21.99 9.87 -0.48
N GLU A 258 -22.20 9.89 -1.80
CA GLU A 258 -22.75 8.75 -2.55
C GLU A 258 -21.86 7.49 -2.46
N LEU A 259 -20.53 7.66 -2.48
CA LEU A 259 -19.57 6.56 -2.40
C LEU A 259 -19.67 5.75 -1.10
N TRP A 260 -20.26 6.30 -0.03
CA TRP A 260 -20.51 5.51 1.18
C TRP A 260 -21.44 4.33 0.93
N LYS A 261 -22.40 4.44 0.01
CA LYS A 261 -23.25 3.31 -0.39
C LYS A 261 -22.45 2.23 -1.13
N GLU A 262 -21.49 2.66 -1.95
CA GLU A 262 -20.64 1.75 -2.73
C GLU A 262 -19.57 1.04 -1.90
N LEU A 263 -19.09 1.67 -0.83
CA LEU A 263 -18.05 1.13 0.06
C LEU A 263 -18.62 0.39 1.28
N SER A 264 -19.91 0.54 1.57
CA SER A 264 -20.57 -0.10 2.71
C SER A 264 -20.85 -1.59 2.44
N ARG A 265 -20.49 -2.43 3.40
CA ARG A 265 -20.62 -3.88 3.35
C ARG A 265 -21.25 -4.40 4.63
N LYS A 266 -21.85 -5.59 4.53
CA LYS A 266 -22.25 -6.40 5.69
C LYS A 266 -21.89 -7.86 5.46
N MET A 267 -21.72 -8.59 6.56
CA MET A 267 -21.67 -10.05 6.51
C MET A 267 -23.05 -10.58 6.05
N PRO A 268 -23.11 -11.69 5.29
CA PRO A 268 -24.36 -12.43 5.14
C PRO A 268 -24.86 -12.89 6.51
N ASP A 269 -26.10 -13.38 6.57
CA ASP A 269 -26.63 -14.09 7.73
C ASP A 269 -25.90 -15.45 7.85
N LEU A 270 -24.65 -15.40 8.34
CA LEU A 270 -23.74 -16.53 8.43
C LEU A 270 -23.70 -17.09 9.85
N ASN A 271 -23.47 -18.40 9.95
CA ASN A 271 -23.00 -18.97 11.19
C ASN A 271 -21.53 -18.61 11.38
N CYS A 272 -21.24 -17.62 12.24
CA CYS A 272 -19.90 -17.12 12.54
C CYS A 272 -19.04 -18.11 13.37
N ASN A 273 -19.38 -19.39 13.37
CA ASN A 273 -18.64 -20.44 14.06
C ASN A 273 -17.34 -20.76 13.29
N PRO A 274 -16.15 -20.58 13.90
CA PRO A 274 -14.87 -20.86 13.24
C PRO A 274 -14.76 -22.27 12.64
N GLY A 275 -15.40 -23.27 13.24
CA GLY A 275 -15.39 -24.66 12.74
C GLY A 275 -16.29 -24.94 11.54
N GLN A 276 -17.12 -23.97 11.13
CA GLN A 276 -17.99 -24.04 9.94
C GLN A 276 -17.69 -22.93 8.94
N GLN A 277 -16.73 -22.06 9.25
CA GLN A 277 -16.31 -20.95 8.41
C GLN A 277 -15.63 -21.50 7.14
N ASN A 278 -16.01 -20.97 5.99
CA ASN A 278 -15.49 -21.38 4.69
C ASN A 278 -14.76 -20.24 3.96
N HIS A 279 -14.38 -19.17 4.65
CA HIS A 279 -13.71 -18.02 4.06
C HIS A 279 -12.66 -17.47 5.02
N SER A 280 -11.72 -16.66 4.53
CA SER A 280 -10.71 -16.03 5.38
C SER A 280 -11.21 -14.78 6.13
N LEU A 281 -12.41 -14.26 5.85
CA LEU A 281 -12.95 -13.12 6.62
C LEU A 281 -13.19 -13.48 8.09
N ILE A 282 -12.83 -12.57 8.99
CA ILE A 282 -13.22 -12.62 10.40
C ILE A 282 -14.63 -12.06 10.50
N CYS A 283 -15.56 -12.87 10.98
CA CYS A 283 -16.95 -12.45 11.12
C CYS A 283 -17.11 -11.32 12.13
N VAL A 284 -17.93 -10.33 11.77
CA VAL A 284 -18.34 -9.21 12.63
C VAL A 284 -19.85 -8.99 12.52
N PRO A 285 -20.53 -8.60 13.60
CA PRO A 285 -21.99 -8.58 13.64
C PRO A 285 -22.62 -7.37 12.94
N GLN A 286 -21.92 -6.24 12.85
CA GLN A 286 -22.48 -4.99 12.32
C GLN A 286 -21.98 -4.72 10.89
N PRO A 287 -22.73 -3.93 10.09
CA PRO A 287 -22.22 -3.40 8.84
C PRO A 287 -20.99 -2.51 9.05
N PHE A 288 -20.14 -2.40 8.03
CA PHE A 288 -18.92 -1.61 8.06
C PHE A 288 -18.60 -1.03 6.67
N VAL A 289 -17.68 -0.07 6.60
CA VAL A 289 -17.19 0.51 5.34
C VAL A 289 -15.79 -0.04 5.07
N VAL A 290 -15.51 -0.43 3.82
CA VAL A 290 -14.18 -0.88 3.38
C VAL A 290 -13.39 0.29 2.75
N PRO A 291 -12.06 0.23 2.66
CA PRO A 291 -11.29 1.26 1.96
C PRO A 291 -11.63 1.36 0.47
N GLY A 292 -11.69 0.24 -0.25
CA GLY A 292 -12.00 0.20 -1.69
C GLY A 292 -11.03 -0.65 -2.52
N GLY A 293 -11.44 -1.01 -3.74
CA GLY A 293 -10.62 -1.81 -4.66
C GLY A 293 -10.27 -3.21 -4.11
N ARG A 294 -8.96 -3.51 -4.06
CA ARG A 294 -8.38 -4.75 -3.51
C ARG A 294 -8.65 -4.95 -2.01
N PHE A 295 -8.93 -3.88 -1.28
CA PHE A 295 -9.20 -3.90 0.16
C PHE A 295 -10.68 -4.14 0.42
N ARG A 296 -11.01 -5.42 0.63
CA ARG A 296 -12.40 -5.93 0.66
C ARG A 296 -12.90 -6.20 2.07
N GLU A 297 -12.11 -5.88 3.07
CA GLU A 297 -12.38 -6.06 4.49
C GLU A 297 -12.25 -4.71 5.19
N PHE A 298 -12.70 -4.62 6.45
CA PHE A 298 -12.33 -3.49 7.28
C PHE A 298 -10.80 -3.49 7.49
N TYR A 299 -10.22 -2.29 7.52
CA TYR A 299 -8.84 -2.04 7.93
C TYR A 299 -8.85 -1.10 9.13
N TYR A 300 -7.95 -1.34 10.08
CA TYR A 300 -8.05 -0.72 11.39
C TYR A 300 -7.81 0.79 11.35
N TRP A 301 -6.64 1.25 10.92
CA TRP A 301 -6.35 2.69 10.99
C TRP A 301 -7.06 3.49 9.89
N ASP A 302 -7.30 2.91 8.70
CA ASP A 302 -8.10 3.50 7.62
C ASP A 302 -9.48 3.92 8.12
N ALA A 303 -10.06 3.11 9.00
CA ALA A 303 -11.37 3.36 9.57
C ALA A 303 -11.45 4.67 10.35
N TYR A 304 -10.35 5.21 10.85
CA TYR A 304 -10.36 6.52 11.51
C TYR A 304 -10.85 7.64 10.58
N TRP A 305 -10.27 7.71 9.38
CA TRP A 305 -10.66 8.73 8.40
C TRP A 305 -12.03 8.43 7.80
N ILE A 306 -12.38 7.16 7.62
CA ILE A 306 -13.76 6.77 7.26
C ILE A 306 -14.75 7.31 8.32
N VAL A 307 -14.47 7.12 9.61
CA VAL A 307 -15.31 7.65 10.71
C VAL A 307 -15.43 9.17 10.63
N LYS A 308 -14.34 9.90 10.37
CA LYS A 308 -14.39 11.36 10.13
C LYS A 308 -15.35 11.71 9.00
N GLY A 309 -15.24 11.03 7.86
CA GLY A 309 -16.11 11.22 6.69
C GLY A 309 -17.58 10.90 6.95
N LEU A 310 -17.85 9.81 7.67
CA LEU A 310 -19.21 9.43 8.08
C LEU A 310 -19.81 10.47 9.03
N ILE A 311 -19.05 10.99 10.00
CA ILE A 311 -19.50 12.07 10.89
C ILE A 311 -19.76 13.38 10.11
N ALA A 312 -18.91 13.70 9.14
CA ALA A 312 -19.12 14.83 8.22
C ALA A 312 -20.41 14.65 7.40
N SER A 313 -20.75 13.41 7.05
CA SER A 313 -21.95 13.02 6.30
C SER A 313 -23.19 12.80 7.19
N GLY A 314 -23.07 12.96 8.53
CA GLY A 314 -24.17 12.77 9.48
C GLY A 314 -24.46 11.31 9.86
N MET A 315 -23.65 10.35 9.42
CA MET A 315 -23.87 8.90 9.52
C MET A 315 -23.32 8.31 10.84
N THR A 316 -23.83 8.78 11.97
CA THR A 316 -23.32 8.38 13.30
C THR A 316 -23.72 6.97 13.72
N THR A 317 -24.81 6.41 13.20
CA THR A 317 -25.20 5.00 13.44
C THR A 317 -24.18 4.07 12.79
N MET A 318 -23.77 4.38 11.55
CA MET A 318 -22.73 3.61 10.87
C MET A 318 -21.39 3.66 11.62
N VAL A 319 -21.04 4.81 12.20
CA VAL A 319 -19.84 4.95 13.05
C VAL A 319 -19.93 4.05 14.29
N LYS A 320 -21.07 4.07 15.00
CA LYS A 320 -21.29 3.20 16.17
C LYS A 320 -21.12 1.72 15.81
N ASN A 321 -21.71 1.31 14.69
CA ASN A 321 -21.61 -0.05 14.16
C ASN A 321 -20.15 -0.49 13.93
N MET A 322 -19.35 0.37 13.31
CA MET A 322 -17.91 0.11 13.12
C MET A 322 -17.16 0.03 14.46
N CYS A 323 -17.44 0.93 15.41
CA CYS A 323 -16.83 0.86 16.74
C CYS A 323 -17.21 -0.42 17.50
N MET A 324 -18.44 -0.91 17.36
CA MET A 324 -18.87 -2.18 17.94
C MET A 324 -18.13 -3.38 17.32
N ASN A 325 -17.90 -3.37 16.02
CA ASN A 325 -17.10 -4.40 15.36
C ASN A 325 -15.65 -4.41 15.86
N PHE A 326 -15.02 -3.24 16.01
CA PHE A 326 -13.67 -3.15 16.58
C PHE A 326 -13.62 -3.55 18.06
N ALA A 327 -14.67 -3.23 18.84
CA ALA A 327 -14.79 -3.70 20.21
C ALA A 327 -14.80 -5.25 20.26
N GLU A 328 -15.52 -5.90 19.35
CA GLU A 328 -15.52 -7.36 19.24
C GLU A 328 -14.13 -7.91 18.89
N MET A 329 -13.40 -7.26 17.99
CA MET A 329 -12.02 -7.66 17.66
C MET A 329 -11.10 -7.58 18.89
N VAL A 330 -11.16 -6.49 19.66
CA VAL A 330 -10.40 -6.36 20.90
C VAL A 330 -10.86 -7.38 21.95
N ASN A 331 -12.15 -7.68 22.02
CA ASN A 331 -12.66 -8.71 22.93
C ASN A 331 -12.11 -10.10 22.59
N ARG A 332 -12.03 -10.44 21.31
CA ARG A 332 -11.55 -11.73 20.82
C ARG A 332 -10.02 -11.84 20.87
N PHE A 333 -9.30 -10.89 20.28
CA PHE A 333 -7.84 -10.97 20.08
C PHE A 333 -7.02 -10.16 21.10
N GLY A 334 -7.67 -9.27 21.86
CA GLY A 334 -7.00 -8.29 22.73
C GLY A 334 -6.58 -7.02 22.01
N PHE A 335 -6.68 -6.97 20.68
CA PHE A 335 -6.35 -5.82 19.82
C PHE A 335 -7.24 -5.83 18.58
N VAL A 336 -7.25 -4.74 17.82
CA VAL A 336 -7.87 -4.73 16.49
C VAL A 336 -6.85 -5.23 15.45
N PRO A 337 -7.09 -6.35 14.75
CA PRO A 337 -6.20 -6.82 13.69
C PRO A 337 -6.05 -5.79 12.57
N ASN A 338 -4.94 -5.85 11.83
CA ASN A 338 -4.67 -5.00 10.66
C ASN A 338 -5.90 -4.86 9.74
N GLY A 339 -6.52 -6.00 9.41
CA GLY A 339 -7.82 -6.04 8.75
C GLY A 339 -8.63 -7.28 9.12
N GLY A 340 -9.86 -7.35 8.61
CA GLY A 340 -10.84 -8.37 8.94
C GLY A 340 -10.62 -9.74 8.32
N ARG A 341 -9.38 -10.26 8.32
CA ARG A 341 -9.01 -11.57 7.74
C ARG A 341 -8.17 -12.39 8.71
N ILE A 342 -8.34 -13.72 8.69
CA ILE A 342 -7.68 -14.63 9.63
C ILE A 342 -6.15 -14.55 9.57
N TYR A 343 -5.57 -14.24 8.41
CA TYR A 343 -4.13 -14.06 8.24
C TYR A 343 -3.61 -12.71 8.79
N TYR A 344 -4.47 -11.88 9.38
CA TYR A 344 -4.08 -10.70 10.15
C TYR A 344 -4.07 -10.96 11.67
N ASP A 345 -4.39 -12.17 12.15
CA ASP A 345 -4.55 -12.52 13.58
C ASP A 345 -3.31 -12.34 14.47
N LYS A 346 -2.14 -12.03 13.89
CA LYS A 346 -0.87 -11.78 14.59
C LYS A 346 -0.35 -10.35 14.55
N ARG A 347 -1.04 -9.44 13.83
CA ARG A 347 -0.60 -8.05 13.69
C ARG A 347 -1.76 -7.07 13.75
N SER A 348 -1.54 -6.00 14.48
CA SER A 348 -2.45 -4.86 14.59
C SER A 348 -2.22 -3.85 13.44
N GLN A 349 -2.59 -2.61 13.68
CA GLN A 349 -2.26 -1.40 12.92
C GLN A 349 -2.15 -0.22 13.90
N PRO A 350 -1.81 1.01 13.46
CA PRO A 350 -1.77 2.19 14.33
C PRO A 350 -3.05 2.35 15.17
N SER A 351 -2.90 2.59 16.47
CA SER A 351 -3.97 2.41 17.48
C SER A 351 -4.97 3.57 17.56
N PHE A 352 -5.87 3.64 16.58
CA PHE A 352 -6.88 4.69 16.44
C PHE A 352 -8.26 4.39 17.07
N PHE A 353 -8.48 3.23 17.69
CA PHE A 353 -9.84 2.88 18.17
C PHE A 353 -10.38 3.89 19.22
N THR A 354 -9.53 4.34 20.15
CA THR A 354 -9.92 5.38 21.12
C THR A 354 -10.26 6.70 20.42
N PHE A 355 -9.53 7.07 19.36
CA PHE A 355 -9.80 8.28 18.58
C PHE A 355 -11.17 8.19 17.88
N MET A 356 -11.52 7.02 17.32
CA MET A 356 -12.83 6.80 16.71
C MET A 356 -13.97 6.92 17.72
N VAL A 357 -13.83 6.29 18.89
CA VAL A 357 -14.83 6.40 19.97
C VAL A 357 -14.94 7.82 20.49
N TYR A 358 -13.82 8.53 20.61
CA TYR A 358 -13.78 9.92 21.03
C TYR A 358 -14.54 10.83 20.05
N ASP A 359 -14.27 10.71 18.74
CA ASP A 359 -14.98 11.49 17.72
C ASP A 359 -16.47 11.13 17.66
N TYR A 360 -16.84 9.85 17.78
CA TYR A 360 -18.23 9.41 17.89
C TYR A 360 -18.93 10.06 19.10
N PHE A 361 -18.28 10.04 20.27
CA PHE A 361 -18.82 10.64 21.48
C PHE A 361 -18.99 12.16 21.32
N LEU A 362 -18.03 12.86 20.74
CA LEU A 362 -18.17 14.29 20.46
C LEU A 362 -19.33 14.60 19.51
N ALA A 363 -19.62 13.72 18.56
CA ALA A 363 -20.72 13.89 17.62
C ALA A 363 -22.12 13.57 18.19
N THR A 364 -22.20 12.71 19.22
CA THR A 364 -23.49 12.12 19.67
C THR A 364 -23.81 12.33 21.14
N ASN A 365 -22.81 12.56 21.98
CA ASN A 365 -22.90 12.54 23.44
C ASN A 365 -23.52 11.24 24.01
N ASP A 366 -23.34 10.11 23.30
CA ASP A 366 -23.85 8.78 23.70
C ASP A 366 -23.04 8.20 24.87
N THR A 367 -23.37 8.62 26.09
CA THR A 367 -22.72 8.17 27.32
C THR A 367 -22.99 6.71 27.63
N LYS A 368 -24.10 6.14 27.15
CA LYS A 368 -24.44 4.73 27.36
C LYS A 368 -23.48 3.83 26.60
N PHE A 369 -23.28 4.08 25.30
CA PHE A 369 -22.26 3.37 24.53
C PHE A 369 -20.87 3.58 25.12
N LEU A 370 -20.58 4.79 25.60
CA LEU A 370 -19.28 5.08 26.20
C LEU A 370 -19.00 4.20 27.43
N GLN A 371 -19.98 4.00 28.31
CA GLN A 371 -19.86 3.10 29.47
C GLN A 371 -19.58 1.65 29.04
N GLU A 372 -20.18 1.19 27.94
CA GLU A 372 -19.99 -0.17 27.43
C GLU A 372 -18.61 -0.38 26.78
N VAL A 373 -18.11 0.62 26.03
CA VAL A 373 -16.89 0.46 25.22
C VAL A 373 -15.59 0.81 25.98
N LEU A 374 -15.65 1.66 27.02
CA LEU A 374 -14.44 2.10 27.75
C LEU A 374 -13.57 0.95 28.29
N PRO A 375 -14.12 -0.12 28.90
CA PRO A 375 -13.31 -1.27 29.33
C PRO A 375 -12.58 -1.97 28.17
N VAL A 376 -13.16 -1.91 26.96
CA VAL A 376 -12.56 -2.50 25.76
C VAL A 376 -11.38 -1.66 25.28
N LEU A 377 -11.47 -0.33 25.33
CA LEU A 377 -10.33 0.55 25.02
C LEU A 377 -9.15 0.34 25.97
N GLU A 378 -9.43 0.15 27.28
CA GLU A 378 -8.39 -0.20 28.25
C GLU A 378 -7.75 -1.56 27.93
N LYS A 379 -8.54 -2.54 27.48
CA LYS A 379 -8.05 -3.87 27.08
C LYS A 379 -7.08 -3.77 25.91
N GLU A 380 -7.38 -2.96 24.90
CA GLU A 380 -6.47 -2.74 23.77
C GLU A 380 -5.16 -2.07 24.20
N LEU A 381 -5.21 -1.01 25.02
CA LEU A 381 -3.99 -0.42 25.58
C LEU A 381 -3.18 -1.45 26.38
N GLY A 382 -3.85 -2.32 27.13
CA GLY A 382 -3.23 -3.44 27.83
C GLY A 382 -2.48 -4.39 26.88
N HIS A 383 -3.00 -4.66 25.68
CA HIS A 383 -2.29 -5.43 24.66
C HIS A 383 -0.99 -4.73 24.22
N TRP A 384 -1.03 -3.43 23.93
CA TRP A 384 0.18 -2.68 23.55
C TRP A 384 1.22 -2.71 24.67
N SER A 385 0.80 -2.49 25.92
CA SER A 385 1.70 -2.53 27.09
C SER A 385 2.28 -3.91 27.34
N LYS A 386 1.52 -4.99 27.09
CA LYS A 386 1.99 -6.36 27.33
C LYS A 386 2.86 -6.91 26.22
N ASN A 387 2.48 -6.66 24.95
CA ASN A 387 3.03 -7.41 23.81
C ASN A 387 3.93 -6.55 22.91
N ARG A 388 3.82 -5.22 22.96
CA ARG A 388 4.49 -4.27 22.05
C ARG A 388 5.37 -3.26 22.77
N SER A 389 5.53 -3.36 24.09
CA SER A 389 6.37 -2.47 24.87
C SER A 389 7.82 -2.96 24.96
N VAL A 390 8.72 -2.01 25.25
CA VAL A 390 10.13 -2.20 25.62
C VAL A 390 10.56 -1.13 26.62
N GLU A 391 11.53 -1.45 27.47
CA GLU A 391 12.15 -0.48 28.38
C GLU A 391 13.39 0.15 27.73
N VAL A 392 13.48 1.48 27.78
CA VAL A 392 14.63 2.27 27.33
C VAL A 392 15.04 3.24 28.44
N GLU A 393 16.34 3.48 28.58
CA GLU A 393 16.85 4.44 29.55
C GLU A 393 16.67 5.88 29.05
N VAL A 394 15.93 6.69 29.81
CA VAL A 394 15.67 8.10 29.54
C VAL A 394 15.88 8.89 30.83
N GLY A 395 16.84 9.83 30.82
CA GLY A 395 17.16 10.65 32.01
C GLY A 395 17.61 9.82 33.22
N GLY A 396 18.37 8.75 32.99
CA GLY A 396 18.89 7.86 34.04
C GLY A 396 17.83 6.93 34.68
N LYS A 397 16.65 6.82 34.06
CA LYS A 397 15.56 5.93 34.51
C LYS A 397 15.09 5.07 33.35
N LYS A 398 14.73 3.82 33.64
CA LYS A 398 14.06 2.95 32.67
C LYS A 398 12.62 3.41 32.49
N GLN A 399 12.25 3.67 31.25
CA GLN A 399 10.92 4.10 30.84
C GLN A 399 10.38 3.19 29.75
N THR A 400 9.06 3.01 29.75
CA THR A 400 8.39 2.11 28.80
C THR A 400 7.96 2.86 27.55
N PHE A 401 8.33 2.33 26.38
CA PHE A 401 7.90 2.81 25.06
C PHE A 401 7.44 1.65 24.19
N TYR A 402 6.87 1.96 23.02
CA TYR A 402 6.16 1.01 22.17
C TYR A 402 6.82 0.90 20.79
N GLN A 403 6.82 -0.31 20.24
CA GLN A 403 7.29 -0.61 18.89
C GLN A 403 6.28 -1.46 18.13
N TYR A 404 6.23 -1.30 16.81
CA TYR A 404 5.60 -2.30 15.96
C TYR A 404 6.45 -3.57 15.97
N ARG A 405 5.83 -4.70 16.30
CA ARG A 405 6.49 -5.99 16.49
C ARG A 405 5.45 -7.09 16.34
N ALA A 406 5.05 -7.35 15.09
CA ALA A 406 4.14 -8.42 14.75
C ALA A 406 4.67 -9.77 15.26
N ASP A 407 3.76 -10.62 15.75
CA ASP A 407 4.09 -11.97 16.20
C ASP A 407 4.00 -12.94 15.01
N SER A 408 4.82 -12.68 14.00
CA SER A 408 4.98 -13.53 12.82
C SER A 408 6.45 -13.53 12.39
N ASN A 409 6.91 -14.67 11.91
CA ASN A 409 8.24 -14.87 11.35
C ASN A 409 8.19 -15.79 10.11
N ILE A 410 7.07 -15.75 9.40
CA ILE A 410 6.80 -16.48 8.15
C ILE A 410 6.33 -15.50 7.07
N PRO A 411 6.38 -15.87 5.78
CA PRO A 411 5.81 -15.06 4.71
C PRO A 411 4.35 -14.67 4.98
N ARG A 412 4.01 -13.41 4.72
CA ARG A 412 2.63 -12.92 4.78
C ARG A 412 1.79 -13.62 3.72
N PRO A 413 0.65 -14.25 4.06
CA PRO A 413 -0.16 -14.95 3.07
C PRO A 413 -0.67 -14.07 1.93
N GLU A 414 -0.97 -12.80 2.20
CA GLU A 414 -1.47 -11.85 1.20
C GLU A 414 -0.40 -11.26 0.27
N SER A 415 0.88 -11.53 0.57
CA SER A 415 2.07 -11.14 -0.22
C SER A 415 3.08 -12.31 -0.26
N PHE A 416 2.58 -13.54 -0.33
CA PHE A 416 3.40 -14.75 -0.13
C PHE A 416 4.58 -14.81 -1.10
N CYS A 417 4.33 -14.55 -2.39
CA CYS A 417 5.40 -14.61 -3.38
C CYS A 417 6.48 -13.55 -3.18
N GLN A 418 6.06 -12.31 -2.88
CA GLN A 418 6.95 -11.18 -2.62
C GLN A 418 7.86 -11.49 -1.42
N ASP A 419 7.28 -11.98 -0.32
CA ASP A 419 8.00 -12.29 0.91
C ASP A 419 8.97 -13.48 0.75
N VAL A 420 8.60 -14.50 -0.04
CA VAL A 420 9.48 -15.65 -0.32
C VAL A 420 10.64 -15.24 -1.23
N GLN A 421 10.36 -14.49 -2.30
CA GLN A 421 11.37 -14.04 -3.25
C GLN A 421 12.38 -13.08 -2.62
N LEU A 422 11.94 -12.27 -1.66
CA LEU A 422 12.78 -11.35 -0.91
C LEU A 422 13.99 -12.04 -0.25
N VAL A 423 13.84 -13.31 0.13
CA VAL A 423 14.86 -14.06 0.88
C VAL A 423 15.46 -15.23 0.10
N THR A 424 15.22 -15.35 -1.21
CA THR A 424 15.73 -16.46 -2.04
C THR A 424 17.25 -16.59 -1.99
N ASN A 425 17.97 -15.47 -1.95
CA ASN A 425 19.44 -15.46 -1.90
C ASN A 425 20.01 -15.54 -0.47
N ILE A 426 19.16 -15.75 0.55
CA ILE A 426 19.57 -15.88 1.94
C ILE A 426 19.56 -17.37 2.29
N SER A 427 20.70 -17.94 2.65
CA SER A 427 20.79 -19.36 3.06
C SER A 427 20.43 -19.58 4.54
N ASN A 428 20.67 -18.58 5.39
CA ASN A 428 20.45 -18.69 6.83
C ASN A 428 18.97 -18.58 7.20
N THR A 429 18.38 -19.68 7.70
CA THR A 429 16.97 -19.79 8.10
C THR A 429 16.55 -18.77 9.14
N GLN A 430 17.36 -18.53 10.18
CA GLN A 430 17.04 -17.52 11.20
C GLN A 430 17.00 -16.10 10.61
N ARG A 431 17.91 -15.78 9.69
CA ARG A 431 17.91 -14.49 8.99
C ARG A 431 16.65 -14.31 8.14
N LYS A 432 16.15 -15.37 7.48
CA LYS A 432 14.86 -15.32 6.77
C LYS A 432 13.72 -14.96 7.73
N ALA A 433 13.67 -15.65 8.87
CA ALA A 433 12.67 -15.41 9.92
C ALA A 433 12.69 -13.97 10.43
N ASP A 434 13.89 -13.42 10.67
CA ASP A 434 14.06 -12.04 11.13
C ASP A 434 13.62 -11.02 10.07
N ILE A 435 13.89 -11.29 8.78
CA ILE A 435 13.41 -10.46 7.66
C ILE A 435 11.89 -10.49 7.60
N TRP A 436 11.27 -11.68 7.60
CA TRP A 436 9.80 -11.82 7.58
C TRP A 436 9.13 -11.17 8.78
N LYS A 437 9.75 -11.25 9.96
CA LYS A 437 9.26 -10.54 11.16
C LYS A 437 9.26 -9.03 10.98
N ASN A 438 10.33 -8.47 10.42
CA ASN A 438 10.40 -7.04 10.15
C ASN A 438 9.40 -6.63 9.08
N VAL A 439 9.22 -7.43 8.02
CA VAL A 439 8.20 -7.25 7.00
C VAL A 439 6.79 -7.19 7.60
N ALA A 440 6.42 -8.21 8.39
CA ALA A 440 5.12 -8.25 9.06
C ALA A 440 4.92 -7.09 10.07
N SER A 441 6.00 -6.68 10.75
CA SER A 441 5.98 -5.53 11.66
C SER A 441 5.85 -4.20 10.93
N THR A 442 6.38 -4.07 9.70
CA THR A 442 6.14 -2.88 8.88
C THR A 442 4.71 -2.83 8.38
N ALA A 443 4.10 -3.97 8.04
CA ALA A 443 2.66 -4.01 7.77
C ALA A 443 1.83 -3.62 9.01
N GLU A 444 2.27 -3.97 10.22
CA GLU A 444 1.65 -3.50 11.49
C GLU A 444 1.79 -1.98 11.68
N SER A 445 2.79 -1.32 11.09
CA SER A 445 2.92 0.14 11.17
C SER A 445 1.98 0.89 10.23
N GLY A 446 1.39 0.19 9.24
CA GLY A 446 0.64 0.77 8.14
C GLY A 446 1.50 1.39 7.03
N TRP A 447 2.84 1.41 7.19
CA TRP A 447 3.77 2.03 6.27
C TRP A 447 4.60 0.99 5.49
N ASP A 448 3.96 -0.05 4.96
CA ASP A 448 4.56 -1.13 4.17
C ASP A 448 4.65 -0.73 2.68
N PHE A 449 5.77 -0.29 2.13
CA PHE A 449 7.06 -0.06 2.80
C PHE A 449 7.56 1.38 2.62
N SER A 450 8.55 1.73 3.44
CA SER A 450 9.21 3.03 3.50
C SER A 450 10.68 2.88 3.88
N SER A 451 11.54 3.75 3.35
CA SER A 451 12.93 3.93 3.79
C SER A 451 13.03 4.23 5.28
N ARG A 452 11.95 4.75 5.89
CA ARG A 452 11.82 4.99 7.34
C ARG A 452 12.24 3.79 8.18
N PHE A 453 11.88 2.59 7.73
CA PHE A 453 12.12 1.35 8.46
C PHE A 453 13.33 0.58 7.94
N MET A 454 14.10 1.14 7.00
CA MET A 454 15.21 0.44 6.35
C MET A 454 16.55 1.03 6.76
N LYS A 455 17.53 0.16 6.98
CA LYS A 455 18.91 0.61 7.05
C LYS A 455 19.43 0.87 5.64
N LYS A 456 19.86 2.10 5.38
CA LYS A 456 20.48 2.48 4.10
C LYS A 456 21.75 1.66 3.83
N ASP A 457 21.81 1.04 2.66
CA ASP A 457 23.01 0.37 2.16
C ASP A 457 23.79 1.32 1.24
N ASN A 458 24.86 1.90 1.77
CA ASN A 458 25.72 2.81 1.01
C ASN A 458 26.58 2.09 -0.05
N SER A 459 26.67 0.76 -0.01
CA SER A 459 27.39 -0.03 -1.02
C SER A 459 26.55 -0.27 -2.27
N ASN A 460 25.23 -0.40 -2.13
CA ASN A 460 24.29 -0.56 -3.23
C ASN A 460 23.76 0.79 -3.72
N LYS A 461 24.52 1.48 -4.58
CA LYS A 461 24.11 2.78 -5.14
C LYS A 461 22.85 2.72 -6.00
N ALA A 462 22.57 1.56 -6.61
CA ALA A 462 21.39 1.38 -7.48
C ALA A 462 20.11 1.22 -6.67
N ASN A 463 20.17 0.52 -5.54
CA ASN A 463 19.05 0.36 -4.62
C ASN A 463 19.52 0.39 -3.15
N PRO A 464 19.75 1.60 -2.58
CA PRO A 464 20.24 1.73 -1.21
C PRO A 464 19.16 1.43 -0.15
N TRP A 465 17.90 1.26 -0.57
CA TRP A 465 16.74 1.04 0.31
C TRP A 465 16.10 -0.32 0.03
N ASN A 466 16.86 -1.37 0.32
CA ASN A 466 16.42 -2.75 0.08
C ASN A 466 15.60 -3.28 1.28
N LEU A 467 14.48 -3.95 0.99
CA LEU A 467 13.59 -4.58 1.99
C LEU A 467 14.29 -5.61 2.88
N VAL A 468 15.36 -6.26 2.42
CA VAL A 468 16.15 -7.19 3.27
C VAL A 468 16.85 -6.48 4.44
N ASN A 469 16.93 -5.14 4.40
CA ASN A 469 17.52 -4.28 5.41
C ASN A 469 16.47 -3.62 6.32
N LEU A 470 15.21 -4.08 6.30
CA LEU A 470 14.21 -3.64 7.27
C LEU A 470 14.69 -3.90 8.71
N GLN A 471 14.47 -2.91 9.57
CA GLN A 471 14.85 -2.86 10.98
C GLN A 471 13.70 -2.31 11.86
N THR A 472 12.47 -2.50 11.41
CA THR A 472 11.23 -2.05 12.08
C THR A 472 11.20 -2.38 13.56
N THR A 473 11.61 -3.59 13.94
CA THR A 473 11.56 -4.03 15.34
C THR A 473 12.67 -3.45 16.22
N ASP A 474 13.63 -2.73 15.64
CA ASP A 474 14.69 -2.01 16.36
C ASP A 474 14.35 -0.53 16.58
N LEU A 475 13.22 -0.07 16.02
CA LEU A 475 12.76 1.31 16.11
C LEU A 475 11.62 1.44 17.12
N LEU A 476 11.66 2.53 17.88
CA LEU A 476 10.52 3.11 18.56
C LEU A 476 9.93 4.17 17.63
N PRO A 477 8.78 3.91 16.98
CA PRO A 477 8.18 4.84 16.06
C PRO A 477 7.55 6.02 16.81
N VAL A 478 7.85 7.23 16.39
CA VAL A 478 7.34 8.46 17.02
C VAL A 478 5.82 8.55 16.95
N ASP A 479 5.24 8.10 15.85
CA ASP A 479 3.79 8.08 15.61
C ASP A 479 3.06 7.10 16.54
N LEU A 480 3.54 5.86 16.67
CA LEU A 480 2.93 4.89 17.59
C LEU A 480 2.91 5.42 19.03
N ASN A 481 4.05 5.94 19.49
CA ASN A 481 4.16 6.44 20.87
C ASN A 481 3.31 7.71 21.06
N ALA A 482 3.22 8.58 20.06
CA ALA A 482 2.31 9.72 20.07
C ALA A 482 0.83 9.29 20.09
N LEU A 483 0.44 8.23 19.39
CA LEU A 483 -0.91 7.66 19.42
C LEU A 483 -1.24 7.07 20.79
N ILE A 484 -0.34 6.31 21.42
CA ILE A 484 -0.55 5.82 22.78
C ILE A 484 -0.70 6.98 23.77
N CYS A 485 0.13 8.01 23.64
CA CYS A 485 0.02 9.23 24.45
C CYS A 485 -1.35 9.93 24.29
N GLY A 486 -1.86 10.01 23.05
CA GLY A 486 -3.20 10.52 22.74
C GLY A 486 -4.31 9.65 23.32
N ASN A 487 -4.20 8.32 23.21
CA ASN A 487 -5.15 7.36 23.79
C ASN A 487 -5.24 7.53 25.31
N LEU A 488 -4.11 7.70 26.01
CA LEU A 488 -4.09 7.95 27.46
C LEU A 488 -4.84 9.24 27.82
N ARG A 489 -4.64 10.33 27.06
CA ARG A 489 -5.34 11.60 27.27
C ARG A 489 -6.85 11.44 27.05
N MET A 490 -7.24 10.88 25.91
CA MET A 490 -8.65 10.72 25.53
C MET A 490 -9.39 9.81 26.50
N LEU A 491 -8.78 8.73 27.00
CA LEU A 491 -9.40 7.91 28.04
C LEU A 491 -9.68 8.69 29.31
N GLY A 492 -8.74 9.52 29.76
CA GLY A 492 -8.95 10.40 30.92
C GLY A 492 -10.17 11.31 30.74
N GLU A 493 -10.28 11.93 29.56
CA GLU A 493 -11.41 12.78 29.19
C GLU A 493 -12.73 11.99 29.13
N LEU A 494 -12.74 10.82 28.49
CA LEU A 494 -13.94 10.00 28.32
C LEU A 494 -14.45 9.40 29.64
N PHE A 495 -13.56 8.94 30.53
CA PHE A 495 -13.96 8.49 31.87
C PHE A 495 -14.60 9.62 32.68
N SER A 496 -14.12 10.86 32.54
CA SER A 496 -14.76 12.02 33.16
C SER A 496 -16.18 12.23 32.65
N LYS A 497 -16.45 11.99 31.36
CA LYS A 497 -17.80 12.15 30.76
C LYS A 497 -18.84 11.17 31.30
N ILE A 498 -18.42 10.04 31.86
CA ILE A 498 -19.32 9.08 32.51
C ILE A 498 -19.30 9.16 34.04
N GLY A 499 -18.59 10.13 34.62
CA GLY A 499 -18.51 10.36 36.06
C GLY A 499 -17.49 9.50 36.81
N ASP A 500 -16.66 8.71 36.12
CA ASP A 500 -15.57 7.93 36.75
C ASP A 500 -14.33 8.80 36.95
N ASN A 501 -14.40 9.67 37.97
CA ASN A 501 -13.33 10.62 38.29
C ASN A 501 -12.02 9.92 38.72
N ALA A 502 -12.11 8.72 39.30
CA ALA A 502 -10.94 7.98 39.74
C ALA A 502 -10.10 7.51 38.54
N LYS A 503 -10.74 6.90 37.53
CA LYS A 503 -10.05 6.53 36.28
C LYS A 503 -9.63 7.75 35.49
N ALA A 504 -10.45 8.81 35.44
CA ALA A 504 -10.09 10.04 34.75
C ALA A 504 -8.75 10.61 35.27
N LEU A 505 -8.60 10.73 36.59
CA LEU A 505 -7.36 11.20 37.23
C LEU A 505 -6.19 10.25 37.00
N ALA A 506 -6.43 8.93 37.06
CA ALA A 506 -5.39 7.93 36.83
C ALA A 506 -4.83 8.01 35.40
N TYR A 507 -5.69 8.15 34.38
CA TYR A 507 -5.27 8.31 32.99
C TYR A 507 -4.60 9.67 32.72
N ALA A 508 -5.09 10.75 33.33
CA ALA A 508 -4.43 12.05 33.26
C ALA A 508 -2.99 11.99 33.83
N ALA A 509 -2.79 11.31 34.96
CA ALA A 509 -1.46 11.11 35.54
C ALA A 509 -0.55 10.27 34.63
N LYS A 510 -1.06 9.18 34.06
CA LYS A 510 -0.32 8.35 33.07
C LYS A 510 0.07 9.16 31.83
N HIS A 511 -0.86 9.93 31.27
CA HIS A 511 -0.60 10.80 30.13
C HIS A 511 0.51 11.82 30.45
N ASN A 512 0.41 12.53 31.57
CA ASN A 512 1.39 13.55 31.95
C ASN A 512 2.80 12.96 32.14
N SER A 513 2.91 11.80 32.79
CA SER A 513 4.19 11.11 32.94
C SER A 513 4.74 10.69 31.58
N PHE A 514 3.94 9.97 30.78
CA PHE A 514 4.36 9.46 29.48
C PHE A 514 4.76 10.58 28.52
N ARG A 515 3.99 11.67 28.46
CA ARG A 515 4.29 12.86 27.64
C ARG A 515 5.65 13.48 27.99
N SER A 516 6.00 13.52 29.28
CA SER A 516 7.31 14.02 29.73
C SER A 516 8.46 13.13 29.28
N ASP A 517 8.30 11.80 29.39
CA ASP A 517 9.29 10.83 28.91
C ASP A 517 9.39 10.84 27.38
N PHE A 518 8.26 10.92 26.68
CA PHE A 518 8.15 11.06 25.23
C PHE A 518 8.94 12.26 24.71
N GLN A 519 8.74 13.43 25.34
CA GLN A 519 9.45 14.64 24.98
C GLN A 519 10.97 14.49 25.14
N ARG A 520 11.44 13.85 26.22
CA ARG A 520 12.88 13.61 26.44
C ARG A 520 13.49 12.66 25.42
N LEU A 521 12.75 11.64 24.98
CA LEU A 521 13.29 10.61 24.09
C LEU A 521 13.27 11.03 22.63
N PHE A 522 12.14 11.56 22.15
CA PHE A 522 11.89 11.72 20.72
C PHE A 522 12.16 13.13 20.19
N TYR A 523 12.07 14.17 21.04
CA TYR A 523 12.18 15.55 20.59
C TYR A 523 13.63 16.01 20.49
N LYS A 524 13.99 16.58 19.34
CA LYS A 524 15.26 17.27 19.15
C LYS A 524 15.02 18.78 19.12
N GLU A 525 15.38 19.44 20.23
CA GLU A 525 15.14 20.87 20.45
C GLU A 525 15.72 21.75 19.34
N GLU A 526 16.93 21.45 18.89
CA GLU A 526 17.63 22.17 17.82
C GLU A 526 16.89 22.13 16.48
N HIS A 527 16.10 21.07 16.24
CA HIS A 527 15.30 20.92 15.03
C HIS A 527 13.86 21.37 15.21
N GLY A 528 13.35 21.39 16.44
CA GLY A 528 11.93 21.62 16.71
C GLY A 528 11.02 20.49 16.21
N LEU A 529 11.54 19.26 16.14
CA LEU A 529 10.84 18.07 15.63
C LEU A 529 11.04 16.86 16.53
N TRP A 530 10.13 15.89 16.41
CA TRP A 530 10.28 14.56 16.97
C TRP A 530 10.65 13.56 15.89
N TYR A 531 11.43 12.55 16.25
CA TYR A 531 11.96 11.55 15.33
C TYR A 531 11.79 10.15 15.90
N ASP A 532 11.84 9.12 15.06
CA ASP A 532 11.91 7.75 15.56
C ASP A 532 13.22 7.53 16.34
N PHE A 533 13.19 6.67 17.36
CA PHE A 533 14.38 6.33 18.13
C PHE A 533 14.82 4.89 17.84
N ASN A 534 16.09 4.69 17.49
CA ASN A 534 16.64 3.36 17.26
C ASN A 534 17.25 2.80 18.56
N ILE A 535 16.67 1.71 19.07
CA ILE A 535 17.03 1.12 20.36
C ILE A 535 18.43 0.52 20.33
N LYS A 536 18.87 0.00 19.17
CA LYS A 536 20.19 -0.63 19.02
C LYS A 536 21.31 0.39 19.00
N SER A 537 21.13 1.49 18.27
CA SER A 537 22.15 2.53 18.16
C SER A 537 22.07 3.60 19.26
N GLY A 538 20.94 3.69 19.96
CA GLY A 538 20.67 4.71 20.96
C GLY A 538 20.50 6.11 20.36
N LYS A 539 20.12 6.21 19.08
CA LYS A 539 20.08 7.49 18.33
C LYS A 539 18.71 7.74 17.70
N LEU A 540 18.39 9.02 17.55
CA LEU A 540 17.28 9.48 16.74
C LEU A 540 17.54 9.26 15.25
N HIS A 541 16.50 8.90 14.51
CA HIS A 541 16.49 8.82 13.06
C HIS A 541 16.02 10.16 12.47
N GLU A 542 16.97 11.06 12.26
CA GLU A 542 16.69 12.50 12.04
C GLU A 542 16.26 12.89 10.61
N GLU A 543 15.90 11.91 9.79
CA GLU A 543 15.34 12.15 8.45
C GLU A 543 13.87 12.59 8.53
N TYR A 544 13.40 13.33 7.52
CA TYR A 544 12.01 13.73 7.48
C TYR A 544 11.11 12.58 7.01
N TYR A 545 10.11 12.27 7.84
CA TYR A 545 8.93 11.51 7.47
C TYR A 545 7.69 12.22 7.99
N GLY A 546 6.53 12.05 7.35
CA GLY A 546 5.27 12.65 7.79
C GLY A 546 4.89 12.33 9.25
N SER A 547 5.45 11.26 9.83
CA SER A 547 5.27 10.89 11.24
C SER A 547 5.70 11.96 12.24
N VAL A 548 6.60 12.89 11.86
CA VAL A 548 7.05 13.99 12.74
C VAL A 548 5.92 14.95 13.14
N THR A 549 4.78 14.91 12.44
CA THR A 549 3.61 15.78 12.70
C THR A 549 2.63 15.16 13.70
N VAL A 550 2.70 13.83 13.90
CA VAL A 550 1.76 13.06 14.73
C VAL A 550 1.75 13.49 16.20
N PRO A 551 2.90 13.88 16.82
CA PRO A 551 2.88 14.38 18.20
C PRO A 551 2.00 15.62 18.40
N LEU A 552 1.95 16.54 17.43
CA LEU A 552 1.02 17.67 17.50
C LEU A 552 -0.43 17.21 17.36
N PHE A 553 -0.69 16.34 16.38
CA PHE A 553 -2.02 15.82 16.09
C PHE A 553 -2.64 15.14 17.31
N THR A 554 -1.86 14.35 18.05
CA THR A 554 -2.35 13.66 19.25
C THR A 554 -2.29 14.52 20.52
N ARG A 555 -1.67 15.71 20.44
CA ARG A 555 -1.33 16.59 21.56
C ARG A 555 -0.39 15.94 22.57
N CYS A 556 0.56 15.14 22.08
CA CYS A 556 1.65 14.60 22.89
C CYS A 556 2.87 15.53 22.91
N TYR A 557 2.65 16.77 23.35
CA TYR A 557 3.69 17.79 23.51
C TYR A 557 3.28 18.75 24.62
N ASP A 558 4.15 19.68 24.99
CA ASP A 558 3.76 20.74 25.91
C ASP A 558 2.78 21.73 25.26
N THR A 559 1.49 21.54 25.51
CA THR A 559 0.42 22.36 24.93
C THR A 559 0.42 23.80 25.41
N ASP A 560 1.13 24.12 26.50
CA ASP A 560 1.32 25.49 26.97
C ASP A 560 2.35 26.23 26.08
N ASP A 561 3.22 25.50 25.38
CA ASP A 561 4.16 26.05 24.40
C ASP A 561 3.50 26.18 23.02
N VAL A 562 2.85 27.33 22.82
CA VAL A 562 2.23 27.74 21.54
C VAL A 562 3.24 27.94 20.39
N GLY A 563 4.55 27.98 20.69
CA GLY A 563 5.62 28.09 19.70
C GLY A 563 5.97 26.75 19.05
N THR A 564 5.54 25.63 19.63
CA THR A 564 5.86 24.27 19.16
C THR A 564 5.45 24.04 17.71
N ALA A 565 4.23 24.42 17.34
CA ALA A 565 3.74 24.27 15.97
C ALA A 565 4.49 25.12 14.95
N GLU A 566 4.89 26.33 15.34
CA GLU A 566 5.69 27.21 14.48
C GLU A 566 7.10 26.66 14.27
N ARG A 567 7.76 26.11 15.30
CA ARG A 567 9.06 25.45 15.15
C ARG A 567 9.00 24.25 14.22
N MET A 568 7.98 23.39 14.38
CA MET A 568 7.73 22.27 13.48
C MET A 568 7.56 22.78 12.04
N TYR A 569 6.64 23.72 11.81
CA TYR A 569 6.34 24.26 10.48
C TYR A 569 7.58 24.87 9.82
N ASN A 570 8.33 25.72 10.53
CA ASN A 570 9.55 26.34 10.02
C ASN A 570 10.61 25.29 9.66
N ARG A 571 10.69 24.18 10.40
CA ARG A 571 11.59 23.08 10.06
C ARG A 571 11.12 22.35 8.81
N LEU A 572 9.82 22.10 8.64
CA LEU A 572 9.24 21.52 7.42
C LEU A 572 9.50 22.41 6.19
N GLU A 573 9.39 23.73 6.36
CA GLU A 573 9.76 24.70 5.32
C GLU A 573 11.25 24.60 4.97
N LYS A 574 12.13 24.56 5.97
CA LYS A 574 13.59 24.48 5.78
C LYS A 574 14.04 23.19 5.09
N VAL A 575 13.41 22.04 5.38
CA VAL A 575 13.71 20.78 4.66
C VAL A 575 13.09 20.75 3.26
N GLY A 576 12.24 21.73 2.93
CA GLY A 576 11.71 21.96 1.59
C GLY A 576 10.53 21.06 1.21
N VAL A 577 9.85 20.44 2.18
CA VAL A 577 8.71 19.54 1.90
C VAL A 577 7.40 20.31 1.69
N LEU A 578 7.34 21.57 2.14
CA LEU A 578 6.18 22.44 1.93
C LEU A 578 6.16 23.12 0.54
N LYS A 579 7.21 22.97 -0.28
CA LYS A 579 7.31 23.62 -1.60
C LYS A 579 6.50 22.93 -2.70
N HIS A 580 6.01 21.72 -2.43
CA HIS A 580 5.32 20.89 -3.41
C HIS A 580 3.90 21.41 -3.66
N LYS A 581 3.53 21.57 -4.94
CA LYS A 581 2.29 22.27 -5.32
C LYS A 581 1.01 21.49 -5.01
N PHE A 582 1.08 20.16 -4.93
CA PHE A 582 -0.09 19.31 -4.71
C PHE A 582 -0.28 18.89 -3.24
N GLY A 583 0.70 19.16 -2.38
CA GLY A 583 0.66 18.83 -0.96
C GLY A 583 2.02 18.32 -0.46
N VAL A 584 2.08 17.95 0.81
CA VAL A 584 3.33 17.58 1.49
C VAL A 584 3.60 16.07 1.32
N PRO A 585 4.74 15.67 0.74
CA PRO A 585 5.07 14.26 0.53
C PRO A 585 5.38 13.55 1.85
N THR A 586 5.30 12.23 1.82
CA THR A 586 5.53 11.34 2.97
C THR A 586 6.95 11.42 3.52
N SER A 587 7.91 11.57 2.62
CA SER A 587 9.33 11.75 2.90
C SER A 587 9.95 12.61 1.81
N ASN A 588 11.25 12.91 1.94
CA ASN A 588 12.07 13.50 0.88
C ASN A 588 12.96 12.47 0.16
N ILE A 589 12.73 11.17 0.41
CA ILE A 589 13.55 10.07 -0.11
C ILE A 589 12.77 9.35 -1.19
N ASN A 590 13.33 9.25 -2.40
CA ASN A 590 12.78 8.42 -3.46
C ASN A 590 13.36 7.00 -3.37
N SER A 591 12.68 6.12 -2.64
CA SER A 591 13.11 4.73 -2.42
C SER A 591 12.48 3.73 -3.38
N THR A 592 11.60 4.18 -4.29
CA THR A 592 10.63 3.37 -5.07
C THR A 592 9.51 2.71 -4.25
N GLN A 593 9.57 2.80 -2.92
CA GLN A 593 8.52 2.28 -2.05
C GLN A 593 7.35 3.27 -1.94
N GLN A 594 6.18 2.77 -1.57
CA GLN A 594 4.96 3.56 -1.62
C GLN A 594 4.82 4.60 -0.48
N TRP A 595 5.43 4.38 0.67
CA TRP A 595 5.42 5.32 1.80
C TRP A 595 6.66 6.21 1.81
N ASP A 596 6.96 6.79 0.64
CA ASP A 596 8.10 7.64 0.39
C ASP A 596 7.81 8.64 -0.74
N PHE A 597 8.74 9.57 -0.99
CA PHE A 597 8.64 10.50 -2.12
C PHE A 597 8.49 9.72 -3.45
N PRO A 598 7.57 10.11 -4.36
CA PRO A 598 6.80 11.35 -4.36
C PRO A 598 5.44 11.29 -3.66
N ASN A 599 5.06 10.17 -3.03
CA ASN A 599 3.69 9.96 -2.61
C ASN A 599 3.29 10.84 -1.41
N ILE A 600 2.07 11.36 -1.49
CA ILE A 600 1.28 12.01 -0.45
C ILE A 600 0.20 11.02 -0.05
N TRP A 601 0.20 10.64 1.23
CA TRP A 601 -0.90 9.85 1.78
C TRP A 601 -1.93 10.78 2.45
N PRO A 602 -3.22 10.61 2.15
CA PRO A 602 -4.31 11.39 2.74
C PRO A 602 -4.28 11.46 4.27
N SER A 603 -3.92 10.34 4.90
CA SER A 603 -3.78 10.24 6.36
C SER A 603 -2.76 11.23 6.92
N LEU A 604 -1.57 11.32 6.31
CA LEU A 604 -0.49 12.21 6.76
C LEU A 604 -0.77 13.67 6.42
N ALA A 605 -1.37 13.93 5.26
CA ALA A 605 -1.79 15.28 4.86
C ALA A 605 -2.85 15.82 5.84
N HIS A 606 -3.87 15.01 6.13
CA HIS A 606 -4.93 15.34 7.09
C HIS A 606 -4.37 15.57 8.49
N MET A 607 -3.51 14.67 9.01
CA MET A 607 -2.90 14.86 10.32
C MET A 607 -2.03 16.12 10.40
N LEU A 608 -1.26 16.46 9.36
CA LEU A 608 -0.48 17.71 9.34
C LEU A 608 -1.40 18.95 9.40
N ILE A 609 -2.46 18.97 8.61
CA ILE A 609 -3.43 20.07 8.60
C ILE A 609 -4.08 20.21 9.98
N GLU A 610 -4.53 19.11 10.56
CA GLU A 610 -5.16 19.09 11.89
C GLU A 610 -4.18 19.48 13.00
N SER A 611 -2.92 19.05 12.93
CA SER A 611 -1.86 19.46 13.86
C SER A 611 -1.71 20.98 13.94
N LEU A 612 -1.75 21.66 12.80
CA LEU A 612 -1.64 23.11 12.73
C LEU A 612 -2.95 23.80 13.13
N ARG A 613 -4.10 23.29 12.67
CA ARG A 613 -5.42 23.83 12.98
C ARG A 613 -5.74 23.79 14.47
N GLN A 614 -5.29 22.74 15.16
CA GLN A 614 -5.56 22.54 16.58
C GLN A 614 -4.44 23.05 17.50
N SER A 615 -3.43 23.72 16.95
CA SER A 615 -2.23 24.15 17.69
C SER A 615 -2.47 25.26 18.72
N GLY A 616 -3.58 25.99 18.61
CA GLY A 616 -3.84 27.21 19.40
C GLY A 616 -3.00 28.42 18.96
N ASN A 617 -2.15 28.27 17.93
CA ASN A 617 -1.35 29.34 17.36
C ASN A 617 -2.03 29.89 16.10
N LYS A 618 -2.53 31.12 16.14
CA LYS A 618 -3.28 31.75 15.03
C LYS A 618 -2.54 31.79 13.71
N LYS A 619 -1.21 32.00 13.73
CA LYS A 619 -0.40 31.96 12.51
C LYS A 619 -0.41 30.57 11.89
N MET A 620 -0.32 29.52 12.72
CA MET A 620 -0.35 28.13 12.25
C MET A 620 -1.75 27.69 11.84
N GLU A 621 -2.81 28.17 12.49
CA GLU A 621 -4.19 27.95 12.06
C GLU A 621 -4.43 28.47 10.63
N GLU A 622 -3.89 29.65 10.29
CA GLU A 622 -3.96 30.18 8.92
C GLU A 622 -3.11 29.35 7.93
N LYS A 623 -1.94 28.86 8.35
CA LYS A 623 -1.17 27.89 7.54
C LYS A 623 -1.89 26.56 7.33
N ALA A 624 -2.67 26.11 8.31
CA ALA A 624 -3.53 24.94 8.18
C ALA A 624 -4.58 25.14 7.09
N LYS A 625 -5.21 26.32 7.03
CA LYS A 625 -6.17 26.68 5.99
C LYS A 625 -5.53 26.71 4.60
N GLU A 626 -4.34 27.30 4.46
CA GLU A 626 -3.58 27.31 3.20
C GLU A 626 -3.31 25.87 2.71
N LEU A 627 -2.80 25.01 3.59
CA LEU A 627 -2.51 23.60 3.27
C LEU A 627 -3.77 22.80 2.97
N ALA A 628 -4.87 23.04 3.69
CA ALA A 628 -6.16 22.40 3.44
C ALA A 628 -6.71 22.79 2.06
N ARG A 629 -6.70 24.09 1.72
CA ARG A 629 -7.13 24.59 0.41
C ARG A 629 -6.31 23.96 -0.71
N GLN A 630 -5.00 23.86 -0.51
CA GLN A 630 -4.09 23.22 -1.46
C GLN A 630 -4.43 21.76 -1.67
N TRP A 631 -4.49 20.98 -0.61
CA TRP A 631 -4.70 19.54 -0.68
C TRP A 631 -6.11 19.19 -1.22
N LEU A 632 -7.14 19.92 -0.80
CA LEU A 632 -8.50 19.76 -1.32
C LEU A 632 -8.60 20.07 -2.81
N SER A 633 -7.98 21.16 -3.26
CA SER A 633 -8.00 21.53 -4.69
C SER A 633 -7.19 20.56 -5.55
N ALA A 634 -6.07 20.03 -5.03
CA ALA A 634 -5.30 18.99 -5.68
C ALA A 634 -6.14 17.71 -5.87
N ASN A 635 -6.81 17.23 -4.81
CA ASN A 635 -7.64 16.03 -4.89
C ASN A 635 -8.85 16.24 -5.79
N HIS A 636 -9.48 17.42 -5.75
CA HIS A 636 -10.57 17.74 -6.66
C HIS A 636 -10.10 17.73 -8.13
N GLN A 637 -8.94 18.32 -8.43
CA GLN A 637 -8.40 18.31 -9.80
C GLN A 637 -8.04 16.89 -10.27
N MET A 638 -7.40 16.09 -9.41
CA MET A 638 -7.13 14.68 -9.71
C MET A 638 -8.43 13.90 -9.94
N TYR A 639 -9.44 14.11 -9.10
CA TYR A 639 -10.76 13.50 -9.28
C TYR A 639 -11.36 13.84 -10.65
N GLN A 640 -11.38 15.12 -11.05
CA GLN A 640 -11.93 15.53 -12.36
C GLN A 640 -11.15 14.97 -13.55
N ASN A 641 -9.81 14.87 -13.44
CA ASN A 641 -8.95 14.51 -14.57
C ASN A 641 -8.62 13.01 -14.66
N CYS A 642 -8.85 12.25 -13.59
CA CYS A 642 -8.38 10.86 -13.47
C CYS A 642 -9.57 9.91 -13.22
N GLY A 643 -10.56 9.98 -14.10
CA GLY A 643 -11.68 9.04 -14.16
C GLY A 643 -12.76 9.23 -13.10
N GLN A 644 -12.81 10.38 -12.41
CA GLN A 644 -13.77 10.61 -11.31
C GLN A 644 -13.68 9.54 -10.21
N HIS A 645 -12.46 9.06 -9.98
CA HIS A 645 -12.13 8.15 -8.91
C HIS A 645 -11.39 8.87 -7.79
N MET A 646 -11.69 8.47 -6.57
CA MET A 646 -10.87 8.81 -5.42
C MET A 646 -9.78 7.77 -5.26
N TRP A 647 -8.54 8.24 -5.28
CA TRP A 647 -7.36 7.40 -5.26
C TRP A 647 -6.81 7.24 -3.84
N GLU A 648 -6.14 6.11 -3.61
CA GLU A 648 -5.46 5.77 -2.36
C GLU A 648 -4.44 6.85 -1.95
N LYS A 649 -3.66 7.35 -2.91
CA LYS A 649 -2.53 8.28 -2.73
C LYS A 649 -2.27 9.11 -3.99
N MET A 650 -1.58 10.23 -3.84
CA MET A 650 -1.25 11.17 -4.91
C MET A 650 0.25 11.44 -4.97
N ALA A 651 0.82 11.67 -6.14
CA ALA A 651 2.21 12.10 -6.29
C ALA A 651 2.37 13.63 -6.13
N ALA A 652 3.26 14.07 -5.24
CA ALA A 652 3.47 15.48 -4.87
C ALA A 652 4.08 16.34 -5.99
N ASP A 653 4.73 15.73 -6.96
CA ASP A 653 5.42 16.39 -8.08
C ASP A 653 4.53 16.56 -9.31
N THR A 654 3.58 15.65 -9.51
CA THR A 654 2.79 15.53 -10.75
C THR A 654 1.29 15.66 -10.53
N GLY A 655 0.79 15.43 -9.31
CA GLY A 655 -0.64 15.50 -8.97
C GLY A 655 -1.47 14.33 -9.50
N VAL A 656 -0.85 13.34 -10.14
CA VAL A 656 -1.48 12.10 -10.61
C VAL A 656 -1.53 11.06 -9.47
N PRO A 657 -2.25 9.93 -9.64
CA PRO A 657 -2.22 8.83 -8.69
C PRO A 657 -0.78 8.39 -8.36
N GLY A 658 -0.46 8.28 -7.08
CA GLY A 658 0.86 7.86 -6.62
C GLY A 658 1.11 6.37 -6.89
N GLY A 659 2.38 5.95 -6.94
CA GLY A 659 2.80 4.59 -7.31
C GLY A 659 3.73 3.91 -6.30
N GLY A 660 4.51 2.93 -6.77
CA GLY A 660 5.51 2.22 -5.96
C GLY A 660 4.94 1.15 -5.03
N GLY A 661 5.83 0.40 -4.38
CA GLY A 661 5.45 -0.72 -3.51
C GLY A 661 5.10 -2.01 -4.26
N GLU A 662 4.33 -2.89 -3.60
CA GLU A 662 4.10 -4.28 -4.06
C GLU A 662 2.84 -4.48 -4.92
N TYR A 663 1.98 -3.46 -5.06
CA TYR A 663 0.73 -3.56 -5.80
C TYR A 663 0.39 -2.25 -6.52
N VAL A 664 -0.49 -2.34 -7.52
CA VAL A 664 -0.95 -1.19 -8.30
C VAL A 664 -1.83 -0.25 -7.47
N PRO A 665 -1.84 1.06 -7.72
CA PRO A 665 -2.65 2.02 -6.96
C PRO A 665 -4.13 1.65 -6.93
N GLN A 666 -4.79 1.88 -5.79
CA GLN A 666 -6.19 1.49 -5.56
C GLN A 666 -7.15 2.68 -5.63
N ILE A 667 -8.41 2.38 -5.96
CA ILE A 667 -9.53 3.34 -6.00
C ILE A 667 -10.54 3.05 -4.88
N GLY A 668 -11.27 4.09 -4.50
CA GLY A 668 -12.35 4.06 -3.52
C GLY A 668 -12.50 5.43 -2.87
N PHE A 669 -11.46 6.00 -2.24
CA PHE A 669 -10.68 5.27 -1.25
C PHE A 669 -11.08 5.86 0.12
N GLY A 670 -11.48 5.00 1.06
CA GLY A 670 -12.19 5.38 2.27
C GLY A 670 -11.54 6.50 3.08
N TRP A 671 -10.22 6.47 3.28
CA TRP A 671 -9.54 7.56 4.00
C TRP A 671 -9.47 8.87 3.23
N THR A 672 -9.53 8.84 1.90
CA THR A 672 -9.33 10.03 1.05
C THR A 672 -10.65 10.76 1.05
N ASN A 673 -11.73 10.00 0.81
CA ASN A 673 -13.11 10.46 0.95
C ASN A 673 -13.33 11.05 2.35
N GLY A 674 -12.88 10.31 3.37
CA GLY A 674 -13.00 10.70 4.76
C GLY A 674 -12.30 12.00 5.11
N GLY A 675 -11.01 12.10 4.81
CA GLY A 675 -10.21 13.30 5.07
C GLY A 675 -10.68 14.51 4.26
N VAL A 676 -11.10 14.31 3.01
CA VAL A 676 -11.67 15.38 2.19
C VAL A 676 -12.98 15.90 2.79
N LEU A 677 -13.93 15.02 3.10
CA LEU A 677 -15.23 15.42 3.65
C LEU A 677 -15.09 16.13 5.00
N ASP A 678 -14.17 15.67 5.86
CA ASP A 678 -13.88 16.30 7.14
C ASP A 678 -13.35 17.74 6.96
N LEU A 679 -12.39 17.96 6.06
CA LEU A 679 -11.84 19.29 5.80
C LEU A 679 -12.84 20.20 5.07
N LEU A 680 -13.65 19.66 4.16
CA LEU A 680 -14.72 20.41 3.48
C LEU A 680 -15.79 20.87 4.47
N VAL A 681 -16.16 20.06 5.46
CA VAL A 681 -17.06 20.50 6.53
C VAL A 681 -16.38 21.49 7.46
N THR A 682 -15.08 21.31 7.74
CA THR A 682 -14.32 22.17 8.65
C THR A 682 -14.12 23.59 8.09
N TYR A 683 -13.84 23.72 6.80
CA TYR A 683 -13.51 25.00 6.17
C TYR A 683 -14.54 25.47 5.12
N GLY A 684 -15.61 24.70 4.87
CA GLY A 684 -16.54 24.94 3.77
C GLY A 684 -17.23 26.30 3.79
N ASP A 685 -17.33 26.95 4.94
CA ASP A 685 -17.93 28.27 5.09
C ASP A 685 -17.07 29.41 4.53
N GLU A 686 -15.79 29.18 4.28
CA GLU A 686 -14.83 30.21 3.83
C GLU A 686 -13.94 29.76 2.66
N MET A 687 -13.79 28.45 2.46
CA MET A 687 -12.85 27.91 1.49
C MET A 687 -13.43 27.85 0.08
N THR A 688 -12.66 28.35 -0.87
CA THR A 688 -12.98 28.30 -2.30
C THR A 688 -11.93 27.49 -3.05
N LEU A 689 -12.32 26.85 -4.14
CA LEU A 689 -11.39 26.13 -5.01
C LEU A 689 -10.24 27.05 -5.44
N GLN A 690 -9.01 26.51 -5.47
CA GLN A 690 -7.87 27.22 -6.07
C GLN A 690 -7.45 26.57 -7.37
N GLN A 691 -6.90 27.38 -8.28
CA GLN A 691 -6.33 26.86 -9.51
C GLN A 691 -5.07 26.06 -9.20
N MET A 692 -5.01 24.84 -9.74
CA MET A 692 -3.92 23.90 -9.56
C MET A 692 -3.21 23.68 -10.91
N PRO A 693 -1.90 23.33 -10.94
CA PRO A 693 -1.21 22.99 -12.18
C PRO A 693 -1.93 21.87 -12.94
N ASN A 694 -1.84 21.84 -14.26
CA ASN A 694 -2.53 20.80 -15.04
C ASN A 694 -2.04 19.39 -14.65
N VAL A 695 -3.00 18.48 -14.46
CA VAL A 695 -2.78 17.06 -14.17
C VAL A 695 -3.20 16.26 -15.40
N GLU A 696 -2.25 15.54 -16.01
CA GLU A 696 -2.49 14.65 -17.15
C GLU A 696 -2.46 13.19 -16.71
N CYS A 697 -3.64 12.58 -16.55
CA CYS A 697 -3.74 11.17 -16.19
C CYS A 697 -3.69 10.28 -17.43
N LYS A 698 -2.65 9.43 -17.49
CA LYS A 698 -2.50 8.38 -18.51
C LYS A 698 -3.11 7.04 -18.08
N GLN A 699 -3.37 6.87 -16.78
CA GLN A 699 -3.99 5.67 -16.21
C GLN A 699 -5.51 5.81 -16.26
N ASN A 700 -6.13 5.21 -17.28
CA ASN A 700 -7.59 5.08 -17.39
C ASN A 700 -8.09 3.66 -17.09
N ALA A 701 -7.19 2.71 -16.84
CA ALA A 701 -7.55 1.30 -16.68
C ALA A 701 -7.48 0.87 -15.22
N VAL A 702 -8.65 0.69 -14.60
CA VAL A 702 -8.80 -0.12 -13.39
C VAL A 702 -8.60 -1.57 -13.82
N VAL A 703 -7.75 -2.31 -13.12
CA VAL A 703 -7.63 -3.75 -13.36
C VAL A 703 -8.86 -4.43 -12.76
N GLU A 704 -9.88 -4.67 -13.57
CA GLU A 704 -11.05 -5.43 -13.16
C GLU A 704 -10.73 -6.93 -13.07
N GLU A 705 -11.36 -7.62 -12.10
CA GLU A 705 -11.28 -9.07 -12.00
C GLU A 705 -11.94 -9.68 -13.26
N PRO A 706 -11.27 -10.58 -14.01
CA PRO A 706 -11.89 -11.25 -15.12
C PRO A 706 -13.16 -11.98 -14.65
N ALA A 707 -14.28 -11.78 -15.36
CA ALA A 707 -15.60 -12.28 -14.95
C ALA A 707 -15.67 -13.81 -14.88
N GLU A 708 -14.80 -14.49 -15.63
CA GLU A 708 -14.68 -15.93 -15.68
C GLU A 708 -13.21 -16.36 -15.64
N PHE A 709 -12.97 -17.56 -15.12
CA PHE A 709 -11.69 -18.21 -15.28
C PHE A 709 -11.39 -18.46 -16.76
N PRO A 710 -10.12 -18.43 -17.19
CA PRO A 710 -9.82 -18.84 -18.54
C PRO A 710 -10.21 -20.34 -18.68
N PRO A 711 -10.70 -20.76 -19.86
CA PRO A 711 -10.80 -22.18 -20.15
C PRO A 711 -9.43 -22.84 -20.00
N ALA A 712 -9.46 -24.12 -19.62
CA ALA A 712 -8.26 -24.93 -19.38
C ALA A 712 -7.38 -25.01 -20.63
#